data_AF-A0A1H5XBY0-F1
#
_entry.id   AF-A0A1H5XBY0-F1
#
_cell.length_a   1.000
_cell.length_b   1.000
_cell.length_c   1.000
_cell.angle_alpha   90.00
_cell.angle_beta   90.00
_cell.angle_gamma   90.00
#
_symmetry.space_group_name_H-M   'P 1'
#
loop_
_entity.id
_entity.type
_entity.pdbx_description
1 polymer ?
#
loop_
_entity_poly.entity_id
_entity_poly.type
_entity_poly.pdbx_seq_one_letter_code
_entity_poly.pdbx_strand_id
1 'polypeptide(L)'
;MKAVSVNSKRLLAVLTAALVLPQPLLTLQAAQAREQGQQAVQTALAAAGQAANPAASASSEVSGREASKAVDGDAATYWQPSSTDREDMNVWLSVDLGRSTSVNKAVFSLNRADNLASYAIEYSSDGLSWHTACSRNQPPSKDENAYFEEVTARYFRLNLTLGKNLNVNVFDFQLMKDVNSENPVPSDLKRIYFANDVGQEVPINGELTLQKDAVKTLNVKGVTSSGSIVPLPGTAVSWISAAKSIEISPDGTVKALKTGAAMVNAEVTVNGVKIKSPDFWIVVEDPAEFEGEAFIAGTSLSHPTLRTEIGQPAILSAGEALPAIGVRANTALTLSGEVRLNGSPAAGITLPVTAFGKGQRQTVPLTGQSAVPGLYEIRLTFSSPGRPDYHDTFSFTVPDETKAAGTQSSIAFLGESGKMTYVPDFKGNRILDFSGSGYKGGGVPIPNVQAKAVVSPGEGDDTRRIQDAIDAVSQMPPGPDGFRGAVLLTKGRFEVSGTLKITAGGVVLRGEGRDAGGTVLLGTGATARNLVEIGGTSGVVTDNASKTAVTDLYVPSGAVSFHVADASAYKAGDKVVVRRIGSARFIHEIGMDHIYMRPGQGGTQQWGAFNLDFDRTVTKVEGSRITLDVPLANSIDLKWGGGELYKYSDAGRIEQVGVENMRVDSEFDKSIIDTVMDNGKTDPYYADENHAERFVVFNSVKNGWLREVTTTHLSYATALVGRQAKWITVQDTTTLDMVSIITGGRRYAIHFQGQQSLAQRNHVETSRHAFVVDSRVQGPNVFLDGTTDKNFNTSEPHHKWSVGGLYDNIQAPISIRDRAWLGSGHGWSGANYVTWNTEGALTSQQPPTAQNYAIGHVGTVVPGLVPSTYDPRPRSEAFWESTGAHVTPVSLYKQQLLERKGPDALQFISRLPLPSGSLNQP
;
A
#
# COMPACT_ATOMS: atom_id res chain seq x y z
N MET A 1 16.65 -4.17 -40.66
CA MET A 1 18.12 -4.19 -40.45
C MET A 1 18.39 -4.95 -39.16
N LYS A 2 19.11 -6.07 -39.26
CA LYS A 2 19.39 -7.02 -38.19
C LYS A 2 20.81 -6.80 -37.64
N ALA A 3 20.93 -6.96 -36.33
CA ALA A 3 22.00 -7.65 -35.57
C ALA A 3 23.41 -7.04 -35.36
N VAL A 4 23.69 -6.76 -34.06
CA VAL A 4 24.72 -7.37 -33.16
C VAL A 4 26.22 -7.18 -33.45
N SER A 5 26.95 -6.81 -32.38
CA SER A 5 28.23 -7.39 -31.85
C SER A 5 29.54 -6.57 -31.81
N VAL A 6 30.03 -6.39 -30.56
CA VAL A 6 31.40 -6.66 -30.02
C VAL A 6 32.52 -5.60 -30.13
N ASN A 7 32.79 -4.99 -28.98
CA ASN A 7 34.04 -5.00 -28.19
C ASN A 7 35.43 -5.14 -28.88
N SER A 8 36.24 -4.10 -28.63
CA SER A 8 37.54 -4.15 -27.91
C SER A 8 38.87 -4.02 -28.67
N LYS A 9 39.71 -3.13 -28.08
CA LYS A 9 41.19 -3.09 -27.96
C LYS A 9 42.05 -2.20 -28.89
N ARG A 10 42.68 -1.23 -28.21
CA ARG A 10 44.14 -0.88 -28.15
C ARG A 10 44.77 0.02 -29.24
N LEU A 11 45.28 1.19 -28.82
CA LEU A 11 46.71 1.64 -28.74
C LEU A 11 46.72 3.16 -28.36
N LEU A 12 47.40 3.63 -27.29
CA LEU A 12 48.82 4.11 -27.22
C LEU A 12 49.02 5.41 -28.05
N ALA A 13 49.61 6.53 -27.63
CA ALA A 13 50.66 6.87 -26.65
C ALA A 13 50.62 8.42 -26.36
N VAL A 14 50.71 8.90 -25.11
CA VAL A 14 51.90 9.41 -24.35
C VAL A 14 52.21 10.92 -24.50
N LEU A 15 52.28 11.62 -23.37
CA LEU A 15 53.37 12.48 -22.83
C LEU A 15 52.76 13.33 -21.66
N THR A 16 53.32 13.54 -20.47
CA THR A 16 54.61 13.21 -19.82
C THR A 16 54.51 13.58 -18.32
N ALA A 17 55.48 13.09 -17.53
CA ALA A 17 55.93 13.59 -16.22
C ALA A 17 55.22 13.10 -14.93
N ALA A 18 55.73 11.98 -14.38
CA ALA A 18 55.87 11.81 -12.93
C ALA A 18 57.04 10.86 -12.64
N LEU A 19 57.83 11.22 -11.63
CA LEU A 19 59.13 10.67 -11.28
C LEU A 19 59.13 9.15 -11.02
N VAL A 20 60.18 8.51 -11.51
CA VAL A 20 60.67 7.19 -11.11
C VAL A 20 61.23 7.31 -9.68
N LEU A 21 60.60 6.63 -8.72
CA LEU A 21 61.32 6.14 -7.52
C LEU A 21 61.75 4.69 -7.80
N PRO A 22 62.96 4.30 -7.40
CA PRO A 22 63.52 3.00 -7.74
C PRO A 22 62.90 1.88 -6.86
N GLN A 23 62.79 0.67 -7.42
CA GLN A 23 62.31 -0.53 -6.72
C GLN A 23 63.07 -1.00 -5.45
N PRO A 24 64.23 -0.46 -5.01
CA PRO A 24 64.79 -0.80 -3.69
C PRO A 24 63.98 -0.27 -2.51
N LEU A 25 63.07 0.71 -2.69
CA LEU A 25 62.28 1.27 -1.58
C LEU A 25 61.09 0.39 -1.18
N LEU A 26 60.57 -0.43 -2.10
CA LEU A 26 59.45 -1.34 -1.85
C LEU A 26 59.87 -2.65 -1.16
N THR A 27 61.14 -3.08 -1.31
CA THR A 27 61.71 -4.18 -0.53
C THR A 27 62.22 -3.71 0.84
N LEU A 28 62.73 -2.47 0.97
CA LEU A 28 63.10 -1.91 2.28
C LEU A 28 61.88 -1.61 3.17
N GLN A 29 60.77 -1.09 2.62
CA GLN A 29 59.54 -0.86 3.39
C GLN A 29 58.81 -2.17 3.74
N ALA A 30 58.89 -3.21 2.91
CA ALA A 30 58.36 -4.54 3.24
C ALA A 30 59.24 -5.28 4.27
N ALA A 31 60.56 -5.06 4.26
CA ALA A 31 61.49 -5.57 5.27
C ALA A 31 61.37 -4.82 6.60
N GLN A 32 61.23 -3.48 6.58
CA GLN A 32 60.95 -2.67 7.77
C GLN A 32 59.55 -2.91 8.33
N ALA A 33 58.54 -3.18 7.50
CA ALA A 33 57.21 -3.59 7.97
C ALA A 33 57.19 -5.03 8.51
N ARG A 34 58.07 -5.92 8.02
CA ARG A 34 58.28 -7.26 8.61
C ARG A 34 59.07 -7.21 9.91
N GLU A 35 60.10 -6.37 10.01
CA GLU A 35 60.85 -6.14 11.26
C GLU A 35 60.00 -5.40 12.30
N GLN A 36 59.21 -4.38 11.92
CA GLN A 36 58.24 -3.72 12.80
C GLN A 36 57.07 -4.64 13.16
N GLY A 37 56.67 -5.54 12.26
CA GLY A 37 55.71 -6.61 12.55
C GLY A 37 56.26 -7.65 13.53
N GLN A 38 57.52 -8.06 13.40
CA GLN A 38 58.19 -8.96 14.35
C GLN A 38 58.49 -8.28 15.70
N GLN A 39 58.87 -7.00 15.71
CA GLN A 39 59.01 -6.20 16.94
C GLN A 39 57.67 -5.93 17.62
N ALA A 40 56.59 -5.67 16.87
CA ALA A 40 55.25 -5.47 17.44
C ALA A 40 54.66 -6.78 17.98
N VAL A 41 54.92 -7.93 17.33
CA VAL A 41 54.55 -9.25 17.84
C VAL A 41 55.36 -9.61 19.10
N GLN A 42 56.66 -9.32 19.15
CA GLN A 42 57.47 -9.48 20.38
C GLN A 42 57.07 -8.51 21.51
N THR A 43 56.64 -7.29 21.17
CA THR A 43 56.15 -6.30 22.16
C THR A 43 54.75 -6.66 22.65
N ALA A 44 53.90 -7.24 21.81
CA ALA A 44 52.59 -7.78 22.20
C ALA A 44 52.70 -9.07 23.03
N LEU A 45 53.67 -9.94 22.73
CA LEU A 45 54.01 -11.13 23.55
C LEU A 45 54.55 -10.73 24.93
N ALA A 46 55.34 -9.65 25.00
CA ALA A 46 55.82 -9.08 26.28
C ALA A 46 54.71 -8.38 27.08
N ALA A 47 53.70 -7.81 26.43
CA ALA A 47 52.54 -7.18 27.09
C ALA A 47 51.45 -8.20 27.50
N ALA A 48 51.36 -9.36 26.82
CA ALA A 48 50.47 -10.47 27.17
C ALA A 48 51.08 -11.43 28.22
N GLY A 49 52.37 -11.30 28.53
CA GLY A 49 53.03 -12.02 29.60
C GLY A 49 53.14 -13.53 29.39
N GLN A 50 53.38 -13.94 28.14
CA GLN A 50 53.87 -15.28 27.83
C GLN A 50 55.38 -15.35 28.06
N ALA A 51 55.85 -16.41 28.73
CA ALA A 51 57.26 -16.76 28.73
C ALA A 51 57.73 -16.93 27.28
N ALA A 52 58.91 -16.41 26.92
CA ALA A 52 59.48 -16.46 25.58
C ALA A 52 59.87 -17.87 25.07
N ASN A 53 59.28 -18.91 25.66
CA ASN A 53 59.25 -20.34 25.32
C ASN A 53 58.50 -21.02 26.47
N PRO A 54 57.16 -21.10 26.43
CA PRO A 54 56.42 -21.73 27.52
C PRO A 54 56.81 -23.22 27.60
N ALA A 55 56.84 -23.78 28.81
CA ALA A 55 57.15 -25.19 28.96
C ALA A 55 56.02 -26.01 28.34
N ALA A 56 56.35 -26.90 27.40
CA ALA A 56 55.37 -27.76 26.76
C ALA A 56 55.61 -29.23 27.10
N SER A 57 54.53 -29.98 27.22
CA SER A 57 54.51 -31.43 27.40
C SER A 57 53.48 -32.04 26.46
N ALA A 58 53.58 -33.33 26.15
CA ALA A 58 52.66 -33.99 25.23
C ALA A 58 52.35 -35.41 25.69
N SER A 59 51.37 -36.03 25.05
CA SER A 59 51.01 -37.45 25.24
C SER A 59 52.20 -38.37 24.99
N SER A 60 53.00 -38.07 23.97
CA SER A 60 54.31 -38.65 23.71
C SER A 60 55.13 -37.76 22.78
N GLU A 61 56.42 -38.07 22.60
CA GLU A 61 57.30 -37.34 21.70
C GLU A 61 58.32 -38.25 20.99
N VAL A 62 58.83 -37.78 19.87
CA VAL A 62 59.91 -38.41 19.11
C VAL A 62 61.16 -37.54 19.22
N SER A 63 62.34 -38.15 19.38
CA SER A 63 63.60 -37.40 19.48
C SER A 63 63.81 -36.45 18.28
N GLY A 64 64.11 -35.18 18.58
CA GLY A 64 64.21 -34.08 17.63
C GLY A 64 62.88 -33.43 17.23
N ARG A 65 61.75 -33.88 17.81
CA ARG A 65 60.37 -33.45 17.55
C ARG A 65 59.57 -33.35 18.87
N GLU A 66 60.24 -32.87 19.90
CA GLU A 66 59.71 -32.73 21.26
C GLU A 66 58.55 -31.71 21.33
N ALA A 67 57.75 -31.78 22.39
CA ALA A 67 56.60 -30.87 22.60
C ALA A 67 57.00 -29.38 22.53
N SER A 68 58.20 -29.05 23.01
CA SER A 68 58.77 -27.69 22.99
C SER A 68 58.94 -27.12 21.58
N LYS A 69 59.04 -27.97 20.55
CA LYS A 69 59.18 -27.58 19.15
C LYS A 69 57.93 -27.00 18.51
N ALA A 70 56.78 -27.15 19.17
CA ALA A 70 55.52 -26.56 18.73
C ALA A 70 55.27 -25.20 19.39
N VAL A 71 56.14 -24.71 20.27
CA VAL A 71 55.97 -23.45 20.99
C VAL A 71 57.24 -22.59 20.98
N ASP A 72 58.22 -22.93 20.15
CA ASP A 72 59.51 -22.23 20.07
C ASP A 72 59.53 -21.06 19.08
N GLY A 73 58.43 -20.86 18.36
CA GLY A 73 58.27 -19.80 17.38
C GLY A 73 59.05 -20.03 16.07
N ASP A 74 59.65 -21.20 15.87
CA ASP A 74 60.33 -21.57 14.62
C ASP A 74 59.41 -22.46 13.77
N ALA A 75 58.93 -21.90 12.66
CA ALA A 75 58.03 -22.59 11.73
C ALA A 75 58.69 -23.80 11.00
N ALA A 76 59.99 -24.02 11.16
CA ALA A 76 60.69 -25.19 10.61
C ALA A 76 60.71 -26.40 11.57
N THR A 77 60.43 -26.19 12.85
CA THR A 77 60.38 -27.24 13.89
C THR A 77 58.95 -27.60 14.25
N TYR A 78 58.74 -28.80 14.81
CA TYR A 78 57.40 -29.29 15.14
C TYR A 78 57.42 -30.38 16.19
N TRP A 79 56.34 -30.47 16.96
CA TRP A 79 56.05 -31.63 17.78
C TRP A 79 55.48 -32.78 16.93
N GLN A 80 55.83 -34.01 17.29
CA GLN A 80 55.22 -35.21 16.74
C GLN A 80 55.01 -36.30 17.81
N PRO A 81 53.81 -36.87 17.93
CA PRO A 81 53.57 -38.05 18.78
C PRO A 81 54.24 -39.30 18.21
N SER A 82 54.59 -40.23 19.09
CA SER A 82 55.11 -41.56 18.73
C SER A 82 54.06 -42.39 17.99
N SER A 83 54.48 -43.48 17.32
CA SER A 83 53.53 -44.39 16.68
C SER A 83 52.64 -45.14 17.67
N THR A 84 53.16 -45.47 18.86
CA THR A 84 52.44 -46.21 19.90
C THR A 84 51.33 -45.37 20.51
N ASP A 85 51.59 -44.09 20.74
CA ASP A 85 50.61 -43.14 21.30
C ASP A 85 49.45 -42.82 20.36
N ARG A 86 49.57 -43.15 19.06
CA ARG A 86 48.48 -42.95 18.09
C ARG A 86 47.51 -44.13 18.00
N GLU A 87 47.75 -45.21 18.74
CA GLU A 87 46.94 -46.44 18.64
C GLU A 87 45.51 -46.26 19.14
N ASP A 88 45.28 -45.39 20.12
CA ASP A 88 43.94 -45.01 20.61
C ASP A 88 43.30 -43.85 19.83
N MET A 89 43.97 -43.39 18.77
CA MET A 89 43.55 -42.30 17.87
C MET A 89 43.40 -40.93 18.57
N ASN A 90 44.01 -40.74 19.74
CA ASN A 90 44.00 -39.47 20.46
C ASN A 90 45.41 -39.06 20.86
N VAL A 91 45.79 -37.82 20.53
CA VAL A 91 47.10 -37.28 20.90
C VAL A 91 46.95 -35.85 21.37
N TRP A 92 47.78 -35.42 22.31
CA TRP A 92 47.66 -34.09 22.87
C TRP A 92 49.02 -33.41 23.11
N LEU A 93 49.00 -32.09 22.99
CA LEU A 93 50.09 -31.18 23.33
C LEU A 93 49.56 -30.18 24.35
N SER A 94 50.26 -30.01 25.47
CA SER A 94 49.92 -29.06 26.51
C SER A 94 51.05 -28.05 26.76
N VAL A 95 50.66 -26.85 27.17
CA VAL A 95 51.53 -25.70 27.37
C VAL A 95 51.28 -25.14 28.76
N ASP A 96 52.34 -25.02 29.55
CA ASP A 96 52.38 -24.31 30.82
C ASP A 96 52.82 -22.86 30.58
N LEU A 97 51.91 -21.92 30.81
CA LEU A 97 52.17 -20.48 30.67
C LEU A 97 52.98 -19.92 31.86
N GLY A 98 53.31 -20.74 32.86
CA GLY A 98 54.08 -20.39 34.06
C GLY A 98 53.26 -19.69 35.14
N ARG A 99 52.14 -19.05 34.76
CA ARG A 99 51.17 -18.39 35.65
C ARG A 99 49.76 -18.42 35.05
N SER A 100 48.75 -18.25 35.89
CA SER A 100 47.38 -18.09 35.41
C SER A 100 47.27 -16.87 34.50
N THR A 101 46.86 -17.10 33.26
CA THR A 101 46.78 -16.11 32.20
C THR A 101 45.41 -16.21 31.53
N SER A 102 44.79 -15.07 31.24
CA SER A 102 43.52 -15.02 30.53
C SER A 102 43.74 -15.21 29.03
N VAL A 103 43.02 -16.18 28.43
CA VAL A 103 43.16 -16.57 27.02
C VAL A 103 41.75 -16.78 26.43
N ASN A 104 41.53 -16.32 25.20
CA ASN A 104 40.29 -16.52 24.45
C ASN A 104 40.53 -16.97 22.99
N LYS A 105 41.81 -17.14 22.59
CA LYS A 105 42.19 -17.57 21.25
C LYS A 105 43.38 -18.53 21.31
N ALA A 106 43.27 -19.63 20.58
CA ALA A 106 44.38 -20.53 20.30
C ALA A 106 44.63 -20.58 18.79
N VAL A 107 45.90 -20.54 18.38
CA VAL A 107 46.34 -20.63 16.98
C VAL A 107 47.27 -21.81 16.87
N PHE A 108 47.03 -22.71 15.92
CA PHE A 108 47.98 -23.80 15.67
C PHE A 108 48.13 -24.12 14.19
N SER A 109 49.33 -24.58 13.84
CA SER A 109 49.72 -24.89 12.45
C SER A 109 50.12 -26.35 12.31
N LEU A 110 49.58 -27.02 11.30
CA LEU A 110 49.74 -28.45 11.07
C LEU A 110 50.48 -28.76 9.75
N ASN A 111 51.11 -29.93 9.64
CA ASN A 111 51.57 -30.42 8.33
C ASN A 111 50.40 -30.69 7.39
N ARG A 112 49.29 -31.18 7.96
CA ARG A 112 48.05 -31.58 7.29
C ARG A 112 46.93 -31.69 8.32
N ALA A 113 45.68 -31.58 7.89
CA ALA A 113 44.51 -31.75 8.75
C ALA A 113 43.52 -32.83 8.27
N ASP A 114 43.73 -33.39 7.08
CA ASP A 114 42.85 -34.38 6.45
C ASP A 114 42.89 -35.77 7.12
N ASN A 115 43.80 -36.00 8.07
CA ASN A 115 43.86 -37.18 8.93
C ASN A 115 43.27 -36.95 10.32
N LEU A 116 42.75 -35.76 10.63
CA LEU A 116 42.09 -35.43 11.89
C LEU A 116 40.57 -35.50 11.74
N ALA A 117 39.88 -35.94 12.79
CA ALA A 117 38.41 -35.99 12.84
C ALA A 117 37.83 -34.81 13.62
N SER A 118 38.50 -34.40 14.70
CA SER A 118 38.09 -33.31 15.57
C SER A 118 39.27 -32.80 16.40
N TYR A 119 39.09 -31.65 17.04
CA TYR A 119 40.02 -31.15 18.06
C TYR A 119 39.27 -30.45 19.21
N ALA A 120 39.93 -30.34 20.35
CA ALA A 120 39.49 -29.53 21.48
C ALA A 120 40.65 -28.69 22.03
N ILE A 121 40.32 -27.49 22.50
CA ILE A 121 41.19 -26.69 23.36
C ILE A 121 40.70 -26.88 24.78
N GLU A 122 41.58 -27.36 25.64
CA GLU A 122 41.31 -27.63 27.05
C GLU A 122 42.21 -26.76 27.93
N TYR A 123 41.80 -26.50 29.15
CA TYR A 123 42.53 -25.68 30.11
C TYR A 123 42.51 -26.30 31.51
N SER A 124 43.53 -25.97 32.29
CA SER A 124 43.69 -26.44 33.66
C SER A 124 44.43 -25.42 34.51
N SER A 125 44.04 -25.32 35.79
CA SER A 125 44.74 -24.48 36.78
C SER A 125 45.88 -25.23 37.46
N ASP A 126 45.80 -26.56 37.56
CA ASP A 126 46.72 -27.42 38.30
C ASP A 126 47.55 -28.36 37.41
N GLY A 127 47.19 -28.49 36.13
CA GLY A 127 47.81 -29.40 35.17
C GLY A 127 47.31 -30.85 35.27
N LEU A 128 46.38 -31.12 36.19
CA LEU A 128 45.84 -32.46 36.48
C LEU A 128 44.36 -32.56 36.07
N SER A 129 43.56 -31.54 36.41
CA SER A 129 42.13 -31.47 36.13
C SER A 129 41.86 -30.60 34.91
N TRP A 130 41.31 -31.17 33.85
CA TRP A 130 41.14 -30.49 32.56
C TRP A 130 39.66 -30.17 32.27
N HIS A 131 39.42 -28.95 31.80
CA HIS A 131 38.12 -28.46 31.34
C HIS A 131 38.21 -28.07 29.86
N THR A 132 37.13 -28.20 29.10
CA THR A 132 37.13 -27.84 27.67
C THR A 132 36.80 -26.35 27.49
N ALA A 133 37.69 -25.58 26.86
CA ALA A 133 37.43 -24.20 26.44
C ALA A 133 36.63 -24.15 25.13
N CYS A 134 36.98 -25.00 24.16
CA CYS A 134 36.14 -25.25 22.98
C CYS A 134 36.40 -26.63 22.39
N SER A 135 35.42 -27.13 21.62
CA SER A 135 35.53 -28.35 20.83
C SER A 135 34.96 -28.13 19.44
N ARG A 136 35.59 -28.72 18.43
CA ARG A 136 35.11 -28.74 17.04
C ARG A 136 35.01 -30.18 16.59
N ASN A 137 33.79 -30.67 16.40
CA ASN A 137 33.50 -32.01 15.89
C ASN A 137 33.67 -32.11 14.36
N GLN A 138 34.76 -31.53 13.84
CA GLN A 138 35.14 -31.54 12.44
C GLN A 138 36.66 -31.38 12.30
N PRO A 139 37.28 -31.82 11.19
CA PRO A 139 38.72 -31.61 10.96
C PRO A 139 39.08 -30.12 10.98
N PRO A 140 40.19 -29.70 11.61
CA PRO A 140 40.65 -28.31 11.57
C PRO A 140 41.17 -27.92 10.17
N SER A 141 41.44 -26.64 9.97
CA SER A 141 42.26 -26.15 8.85
C SER A 141 43.74 -26.46 9.08
N LYS A 142 44.58 -26.31 8.05
CA LYS A 142 46.04 -26.44 8.20
C LYS A 142 46.59 -25.40 9.20
N ASP A 143 46.14 -24.16 9.07
CA ASP A 143 46.45 -23.04 9.97
C ASP A 143 45.13 -22.64 10.65
N GLU A 144 44.93 -23.05 11.90
CA GLU A 144 43.63 -22.98 12.58
C GLU A 144 43.61 -21.84 13.61
N ASN A 145 42.50 -21.10 13.67
CA ASN A 145 42.23 -20.08 14.69
C ASN A 145 41.00 -20.49 15.51
N ALA A 146 41.23 -20.98 16.72
CA ALA A 146 40.19 -21.40 17.64
C ALA A 146 39.86 -20.28 18.65
N TYR A 147 38.70 -19.63 18.48
CA TYR A 147 38.15 -18.65 19.43
C TYR A 147 37.23 -19.33 20.45
N PHE A 148 37.30 -18.90 21.71
CA PHE A 148 36.52 -19.43 22.83
C PHE A 148 36.25 -18.35 23.89
N GLU A 149 35.34 -18.62 24.84
CA GLU A 149 35.10 -17.70 25.96
C GLU A 149 36.40 -17.47 26.75
N GLU A 150 36.62 -16.25 27.24
CA GLU A 150 37.83 -15.93 28.00
C GLU A 150 37.93 -16.82 29.25
N VAL A 151 38.95 -17.69 29.27
CA VAL A 151 39.27 -18.55 30.40
C VAL A 151 40.59 -18.11 31.01
N THR A 152 40.66 -18.09 32.34
CA THR A 152 41.89 -17.77 33.07
C THR A 152 42.45 -19.05 33.67
N ALA A 153 43.56 -19.52 33.13
CA ALA A 153 44.19 -20.79 33.50
C ALA A 153 45.71 -20.72 33.32
N ARG A 154 46.43 -21.67 33.92
CA ARG A 154 47.89 -21.76 33.78
C ARG A 154 48.29 -22.68 32.64
N TYR A 155 47.57 -23.80 32.49
CA TYR A 155 47.86 -24.82 31.49
C TYR A 155 46.76 -24.84 30.42
N PHE A 156 47.16 -25.05 29.17
CA PHE A 156 46.26 -25.22 28.04
C PHE A 156 46.70 -26.42 27.20
N ARG A 157 45.77 -27.18 26.66
CA ARG A 157 46.03 -28.40 25.91
C ARG A 157 45.27 -28.39 24.59
N LEU A 158 46.01 -28.59 23.51
CA LEU A 158 45.48 -28.96 22.20
C LEU A 158 45.31 -30.47 22.18
N ASN A 159 44.05 -30.92 22.21
CA ASN A 159 43.69 -32.32 22.12
C ASN A 159 43.22 -32.62 20.68
N LEU A 160 43.90 -33.53 19.98
CA LEU A 160 43.63 -33.89 18.59
C LEU A 160 43.09 -35.32 18.51
N THR A 161 41.92 -35.47 17.90
CA THR A 161 41.35 -36.79 17.59
C THR A 161 41.67 -37.13 16.14
N LEU A 162 42.42 -38.20 15.93
CA LEU A 162 42.80 -38.69 14.61
C LEU A 162 41.62 -39.40 13.95
N GLY A 163 41.37 -39.10 12.67
CA GLY A 163 40.46 -39.86 11.81
C GLY A 163 41.16 -41.02 11.08
N LYS A 164 42.49 -40.97 10.96
CA LYS A 164 43.33 -42.05 10.41
C LYS A 164 44.61 -42.15 11.25
N ASN A 165 45.12 -43.37 11.46
CA ASN A 165 46.36 -43.62 12.20
C ASN A 165 47.60 -43.22 11.35
N LEU A 166 47.78 -41.92 11.12
CA LEU A 166 48.90 -41.28 10.42
C LEU A 166 49.56 -40.23 11.33
N ASN A 167 50.82 -39.88 11.06
CA ASN A 167 51.51 -38.83 11.82
C ASN A 167 50.80 -37.48 11.66
N VAL A 168 50.69 -36.74 12.78
CA VAL A 168 50.32 -35.32 12.82
C VAL A 168 51.53 -34.54 13.33
N ASN A 169 51.82 -33.40 12.71
CA ASN A 169 52.89 -32.51 13.16
C ASN A 169 52.28 -31.16 13.52
N VAL A 170 52.56 -30.68 14.73
CA VAL A 170 52.17 -29.34 15.18
C VAL A 170 53.41 -28.46 15.12
N PHE A 171 53.46 -27.56 14.16
CA PHE A 171 54.58 -26.63 13.95
C PHE A 171 54.53 -25.44 14.89
N ASP A 172 53.32 -25.05 15.28
CA ASP A 172 53.13 -23.91 16.16
C ASP A 172 51.82 -24.09 16.93
N PHE A 173 51.81 -23.69 18.19
CA PHE A 173 50.65 -23.64 19.08
C PHE A 173 50.76 -22.44 20.01
N GLN A 174 50.08 -21.36 19.61
CA GLN A 174 50.09 -20.08 20.32
C GLN A 174 48.77 -19.87 21.05
N LEU A 175 48.86 -19.36 22.27
CA LEU A 175 47.72 -19.00 23.10
C LEU A 175 47.73 -17.48 23.29
N MET A 176 46.62 -16.80 23.06
CA MET A 176 46.60 -15.35 23.20
C MET A 176 45.26 -14.83 23.70
N LYS A 177 45.31 -13.64 24.31
CA LYS A 177 44.14 -12.82 24.54
C LYS A 177 43.96 -11.90 23.34
N ASP A 178 43.02 -12.25 22.46
CA ASP A 178 42.58 -11.37 21.38
C ASP A 178 41.57 -10.36 21.94
N VAL A 179 42.08 -9.17 22.27
CA VAL A 179 41.30 -8.04 22.78
C VAL A 179 40.31 -7.45 21.76
N ASN A 180 40.41 -7.86 20.50
CA ASN A 180 39.54 -7.42 19.40
C ASN A 180 38.56 -8.50 18.95
N SER A 181 38.60 -9.71 19.54
CA SER A 181 37.68 -10.78 19.15
C SER A 181 36.29 -10.55 19.75
N GLU A 182 35.29 -10.43 18.88
CA GLU A 182 33.88 -10.52 19.29
C GLU A 182 33.60 -11.94 19.82
N ASN A 183 32.88 -12.06 20.95
CA ASN A 183 32.51 -13.37 21.49
C ASN A 183 31.76 -14.19 20.43
N PRO A 184 32.10 -15.48 20.21
CA PRO A 184 31.39 -16.30 19.23
C PRO A 184 29.90 -16.39 19.56
N VAL A 185 29.05 -16.52 18.54
CA VAL A 185 27.60 -16.71 18.75
C VAL A 185 27.38 -17.97 19.61
N PRO A 186 26.69 -17.87 20.77
CA PRO A 186 26.45 -19.03 21.62
C PRO A 186 25.67 -20.13 20.89
N SER A 187 26.11 -21.38 21.03
CA SER A 187 25.46 -22.53 20.37
C SER A 187 24.05 -22.83 20.90
N ASP A 188 23.72 -22.32 22.08
CA ASP A 188 22.43 -22.46 22.75
C ASP A 188 21.55 -21.19 22.66
N LEU A 189 21.92 -20.26 21.76
CA LEU A 189 21.16 -19.05 21.49
C LEU A 189 19.71 -19.39 21.12
N LYS A 190 18.76 -18.82 21.87
CA LYS A 190 17.33 -19.11 21.75
C LYS A 190 16.59 -18.06 20.92
N ARG A 191 16.93 -16.78 21.10
CA ARG A 191 16.31 -15.65 20.38
C ARG A 191 17.24 -14.45 20.34
N ILE A 192 16.96 -13.53 19.43
CA ILE A 192 17.63 -12.22 19.32
C ILE A 192 16.59 -11.09 19.33
N TYR A 193 17.01 -9.90 19.74
CA TYR A 193 16.13 -8.72 19.81
C TYR A 193 16.91 -7.41 19.60
N PHE A 194 16.20 -6.37 19.14
CA PHE A 194 16.73 -5.01 19.07
C PHE A 194 16.73 -4.37 20.44
N ALA A 195 17.83 -3.73 20.83
CA ALA A 195 17.95 -3.00 22.07
C ALA A 195 18.02 -1.48 21.81
N ASN A 196 17.44 -0.69 22.71
CA ASN A 196 17.57 0.76 22.68
C ASN A 196 18.96 1.20 23.20
N ASP A 197 19.22 2.52 23.24
CA ASP A 197 20.52 3.09 23.64
C ASP A 197 20.91 2.79 25.09
N VAL A 198 19.93 2.52 25.97
CA VAL A 198 20.18 2.08 27.36
C VAL A 198 20.22 0.55 27.50
N GLY A 199 20.16 -0.18 26.38
CA GLY A 199 20.32 -1.62 26.30
C GLY A 199 19.07 -2.43 26.66
N GLN A 200 17.89 -1.81 26.74
CA GLN A 200 16.61 -2.48 26.98
C GLN A 200 16.02 -3.02 25.69
N GLU A 201 15.32 -4.15 25.78
CA GLU A 201 14.62 -4.76 24.64
C GLU A 201 13.52 -3.86 24.09
N VAL A 202 13.54 -3.67 22.78
CA VAL A 202 12.49 -2.99 22.02
C VAL A 202 11.40 -4.02 21.69
N PRO A 203 10.12 -3.71 21.93
CA PRO A 203 9.02 -4.62 21.63
C PRO A 203 8.86 -4.88 20.12
N ILE A 204 8.06 -5.89 19.77
CA ILE A 204 7.63 -6.10 18.38
C ILE A 204 6.97 -4.83 17.83
N ASN A 205 7.30 -4.50 16.58
CA ASN A 205 6.93 -3.25 15.92
C ASN A 205 7.44 -1.98 16.62
N GLY A 206 8.48 -2.07 17.46
CA GLY A 206 9.12 -0.88 17.99
C GLY A 206 9.81 -0.08 16.89
N GLU A 207 9.97 1.22 17.14
CA GLU A 207 10.33 2.20 16.12
C GLU A 207 11.57 3.01 16.50
N LEU A 208 12.39 3.33 15.51
CA LEU A 208 13.43 4.35 15.55
C LEU A 208 13.18 5.40 14.46
N THR A 209 12.93 6.65 14.88
CA THR A 209 12.80 7.77 13.95
C THR A 209 14.17 8.42 13.71
N LEU A 210 14.54 8.60 12.44
CA LEU A 210 15.78 9.23 12.01
C LEU A 210 15.47 10.42 11.10
N GLN A 211 16.23 11.50 11.24
CA GLN A 211 16.23 12.56 10.25
C GLN A 211 17.04 12.09 9.02
N LYS A 212 16.67 12.55 7.83
CA LYS A 212 17.43 12.28 6.60
C LYS A 212 18.92 12.62 6.78
N ASP A 213 19.78 11.80 6.19
CA ASP A 213 21.25 11.83 6.29
C ASP A 213 21.80 11.46 7.68
N ALA A 214 20.96 11.23 8.69
CA ALA A 214 21.41 10.70 9.98
C ALA A 214 21.99 9.28 9.83
N VAL A 215 22.98 9.01 10.67
CA VAL A 215 23.65 7.71 10.76
C VAL A 215 23.49 7.17 12.18
N LYS A 216 23.04 5.92 12.31
CA LYS A 216 22.83 5.25 13.60
C LYS A 216 23.16 3.77 13.51
N THR A 217 23.95 3.24 14.44
CA THR A 217 24.22 1.81 14.53
C THR A 217 23.14 1.11 15.34
N LEU A 218 22.59 0.02 14.80
CA LEU A 218 21.58 -0.80 15.48
C LEU A 218 22.23 -1.69 16.53
N ASN A 219 21.58 -1.81 17.69
CA ASN A 219 22.03 -2.70 18.77
C ASN A 219 21.16 -3.95 18.79
N VAL A 220 21.78 -5.13 18.65
CA VAL A 220 21.09 -6.42 18.69
C VAL A 220 21.74 -7.28 19.78
N LYS A 221 20.90 -7.86 20.63
CA LYS A 221 21.33 -8.75 21.72
C LYS A 221 20.76 -10.15 21.55
N GLY A 222 21.50 -11.13 22.05
CA GLY A 222 21.08 -12.52 22.12
C GLY A 222 20.56 -12.91 23.50
N VAL A 223 19.65 -13.88 23.55
CA VAL A 223 19.24 -14.56 24.78
C VAL A 223 19.46 -16.05 24.62
N THR A 224 20.24 -16.63 25.51
CA THR A 224 20.55 -18.08 25.52
C THR A 224 19.39 -18.90 26.07
N SER A 225 19.53 -20.22 26.03
CA SER A 225 18.51 -21.14 26.58
C SER A 225 18.36 -21.03 28.10
N SER A 226 19.42 -20.61 28.81
CA SER A 226 19.39 -20.28 30.24
C SER A 226 18.73 -18.93 30.57
N GLY A 227 18.42 -18.11 29.56
CA GLY A 227 17.90 -16.76 29.73
C GLY A 227 18.98 -15.69 29.90
N SER A 228 20.27 -16.04 29.81
CA SER A 228 21.37 -15.09 29.88
C SER A 228 21.37 -14.18 28.64
N ILE A 229 21.58 -12.88 28.85
CA ILE A 229 21.72 -11.89 27.77
C ILE A 229 23.18 -11.84 27.35
N VAL A 230 23.44 -12.04 26.06
CA VAL A 230 24.79 -12.06 25.48
C VAL A 230 24.92 -11.03 24.35
N PRO A 231 26.09 -10.40 24.19
CA PRO A 231 26.39 -9.64 22.97
C PRO A 231 26.51 -10.61 21.78
N LEU A 232 26.25 -10.11 20.57
CA LEU A 232 26.44 -10.85 19.34
C LEU A 232 27.56 -10.19 18.52
N PRO A 233 28.42 -10.98 17.83
CA PRO A 233 29.35 -10.41 16.87
C PRO A 233 28.59 -9.67 15.77
N GLY A 234 28.97 -8.43 15.46
CA GLY A 234 28.36 -7.67 14.36
C GLY A 234 28.49 -8.40 13.03
N THR A 235 29.60 -9.11 12.84
CA THR A 235 29.86 -9.95 11.65
C THR A 235 28.94 -11.18 11.52
N ALA A 236 28.30 -11.61 12.61
CA ALA A 236 27.40 -12.76 12.59
C ALA A 236 25.93 -12.38 12.33
N VAL A 237 25.60 -11.09 12.35
CA VAL A 237 24.25 -10.59 12.12
C VAL A 237 24.07 -10.24 10.64
N SER A 238 23.05 -10.85 10.02
CA SER A 238 22.57 -10.47 8.70
C SER A 238 21.35 -9.54 8.83
N TRP A 239 21.32 -8.48 8.03
CA TRP A 239 20.23 -7.48 8.04
C TRP A 239 19.25 -7.73 6.90
N ILE A 240 17.96 -7.76 7.24
CA ILE A 240 16.88 -7.96 6.28
C ILE A 240 16.03 -6.70 6.25
N SER A 241 16.04 -5.99 5.13
CA SER A 241 15.10 -4.91 4.82
C SER A 241 14.82 -4.85 3.32
N ALA A 242 13.60 -4.52 2.94
CA ALA A 242 13.18 -4.33 1.55
C ALA A 242 12.94 -2.85 1.19
N ALA A 243 13.12 -1.94 2.14
CA ALA A 243 12.79 -0.53 1.97
C ALA A 243 13.94 0.26 1.33
N LYS A 244 13.57 1.35 0.64
CA LYS A 244 14.52 2.25 -0.04
C LYS A 244 14.79 3.54 0.72
N SER A 245 14.18 3.73 1.90
CA SER A 245 14.35 4.92 2.75
C SER A 245 15.65 4.88 3.55
N ILE A 246 16.27 3.70 3.70
CA ILE A 246 17.49 3.50 4.46
C ILE A 246 18.50 2.63 3.68
N GLU A 247 19.75 2.67 4.11
CA GLU A 247 20.80 1.71 3.78
C GLU A 247 21.37 1.14 5.08
N ILE A 248 21.63 -0.17 5.14
CA ILE A 248 22.21 -0.82 6.32
C ILE A 248 23.52 -1.49 5.90
N SER A 249 24.61 -1.08 6.53
CA SER A 249 25.94 -1.68 6.35
C SER A 249 26.04 -3.02 7.10
N PRO A 250 26.98 -3.92 6.73
CA PRO A 250 27.12 -5.21 7.41
C PRO A 250 27.33 -5.13 8.92
N ASP A 251 27.97 -4.06 9.41
CA ASP A 251 28.19 -3.76 10.82
C ASP A 251 26.93 -3.27 11.57
N GLY A 252 25.78 -3.15 10.89
CA GLY A 252 24.54 -2.64 11.46
C GLY A 252 24.41 -1.12 11.47
N THR A 253 25.33 -0.41 10.83
CA THR A 253 25.23 1.04 10.67
C THR A 253 24.18 1.39 9.61
N VAL A 254 23.13 2.08 10.05
CA VAL A 254 22.02 2.56 9.21
C VAL A 254 22.28 4.00 8.78
N LYS A 255 22.12 4.27 7.50
CA LYS A 255 22.04 5.63 6.95
C LYS A 255 20.63 5.93 6.47
N ALA A 256 20.03 6.99 6.98
CA ALA A 256 18.74 7.50 6.51
C ALA A 256 18.92 8.22 5.16
N LEU A 257 18.22 7.76 4.11
CA LEU A 257 18.41 8.27 2.74
C LEU A 257 17.31 9.24 2.31
N LYS A 258 16.06 8.95 2.67
CA LYS A 258 14.88 9.74 2.29
C LYS A 258 13.67 9.37 3.14
N THR A 259 12.70 10.27 3.21
CA THR A 259 11.41 10.05 3.87
C THR A 259 10.78 8.71 3.50
N GLY A 260 10.29 7.99 4.52
CA GLY A 260 9.64 6.69 4.36
C GLY A 260 9.90 5.75 5.54
N ALA A 261 9.12 4.67 5.62
CA ALA A 261 9.27 3.65 6.64
C ALA A 261 9.99 2.39 6.10
N ALA A 262 10.80 1.79 6.96
CA ALA A 262 11.55 0.57 6.67
C ALA A 262 11.38 -0.46 7.77
N MET A 263 10.78 -1.61 7.45
CA MET A 263 10.84 -2.76 8.34
C MET A 263 12.24 -3.38 8.23
N VAL A 264 12.84 -3.66 9.39
CA VAL A 264 14.16 -4.25 9.55
C VAL A 264 14.05 -5.46 10.47
N ASN A 265 14.71 -6.54 10.09
CA ASN A 265 14.97 -7.65 10.99
C ASN A 265 16.47 -7.95 11.00
N ALA A 266 16.98 -8.39 12.15
CA ALA A 266 18.26 -9.06 12.27
C ALA A 266 18.07 -10.57 12.14
N GLU A 267 19.05 -11.27 11.59
CA GLU A 267 19.09 -12.72 11.49
C GLU A 267 20.48 -13.24 11.87
N VAL A 268 20.53 -14.30 12.67
CA VAL A 268 21.77 -15.01 13.04
C VAL A 268 21.58 -16.50 12.76
N THR A 269 22.62 -17.18 12.28
CA THR A 269 22.58 -18.64 12.05
C THR A 269 23.32 -19.36 13.17
N VAL A 270 22.64 -20.31 13.84
CA VAL A 270 23.18 -21.14 14.91
C VAL A 270 22.89 -22.60 14.59
N ASN A 271 23.93 -23.44 14.52
CA ASN A 271 23.82 -24.86 14.17
C ASN A 271 23.02 -25.13 12.88
N GLY A 272 23.16 -24.24 11.87
CA GLY A 272 22.41 -24.31 10.61
C GLY A 272 20.96 -23.81 10.66
N VAL A 273 20.48 -23.36 11.83
CA VAL A 273 19.13 -22.80 12.02
C VAL A 273 19.20 -21.28 12.05
N LYS A 274 18.34 -20.61 11.29
CA LYS A 274 18.21 -19.16 11.28
C LYS A 274 17.30 -18.69 12.42
N ILE A 275 17.82 -17.80 13.25
CA ILE A 275 17.10 -17.13 14.33
C ILE A 275 16.91 -15.68 13.89
N LYS A 276 15.64 -15.26 13.78
CA LYS A 276 15.25 -13.94 13.31
C LYS A 276 14.72 -13.09 14.47
N SER A 277 15.05 -11.81 14.49
CA SER A 277 14.48 -10.85 15.46
C SER A 277 13.00 -10.58 15.18
N PRO A 278 12.25 -10.04 16.16
CA PRO A 278 10.96 -9.40 15.90
C PRO A 278 11.07 -8.29 14.83
N ASP A 279 9.92 -7.88 14.30
CA ASP A 279 9.82 -6.74 13.38
C ASP A 279 10.17 -5.44 14.11
N PHE A 280 11.04 -4.65 13.52
CA PHE A 280 11.48 -3.34 14.00
C PHE A 280 11.39 -2.34 12.85
N TRP A 281 10.95 -1.12 13.14
CA TRP A 281 10.70 -0.11 12.13
C TRP A 281 11.70 1.03 12.26
N ILE A 282 12.24 1.47 11.12
CA ILE A 282 13.00 2.71 11.02
C ILE A 282 12.16 3.67 10.17
N VAL A 283 11.78 4.79 10.77
CA VAL A 283 11.03 5.86 10.09
C VAL A 283 11.99 7.00 9.79
N VAL A 284 12.08 7.39 8.52
CA VAL A 284 12.91 8.52 8.10
C VAL A 284 12.03 9.73 7.85
N GLU A 285 12.43 10.88 8.38
CA GLU A 285 11.80 12.18 8.18
C GLU A 285 12.78 13.17 7.54
N ASP A 286 12.31 14.04 6.64
CA ASP A 286 13.08 15.15 6.08
C ASP A 286 12.36 16.48 6.38
N PRO A 287 12.84 17.28 7.35
CA PRO A 287 12.17 18.53 7.73
C PRO A 287 12.25 19.59 6.63
N ALA A 288 13.16 19.42 5.66
CA ALA A 288 13.33 20.28 4.50
C ALA A 288 12.60 19.76 3.24
N GLU A 289 11.80 18.69 3.35
CA GLU A 289 11.21 17.98 2.21
C GLU A 289 10.42 18.89 1.25
N PHE A 290 9.77 19.92 1.80
CA PHE A 290 8.94 20.89 1.05
C PHE A 290 9.54 22.29 0.96
N GLU A 291 10.86 22.42 1.09
CA GLU A 291 11.57 23.70 0.96
C GLU A 291 12.20 23.91 -0.43
N GLY A 292 12.16 22.88 -1.29
CA GLY A 292 12.64 22.97 -2.67
C GLY A 292 11.82 23.90 -3.57
N GLU A 293 12.46 24.47 -4.59
CA GLU A 293 11.85 25.38 -5.56
C GLU A 293 10.73 24.76 -6.41
N ALA A 294 10.64 23.43 -6.44
CA ALA A 294 9.56 22.72 -7.15
C ALA A 294 8.18 22.96 -6.51
N PHE A 295 8.11 23.35 -5.23
CA PHE A 295 6.86 23.63 -4.52
C PHE A 295 6.44 25.09 -4.55
N ILE A 296 7.27 25.99 -5.10
CA ILE A 296 7.07 27.45 -5.22
C ILE A 296 6.87 28.18 -3.89
N ALA A 297 5.88 27.81 -3.09
CA ALA A 297 5.58 28.34 -1.77
C ALA A 297 4.94 27.28 -0.85
N GLY A 298 5.19 27.39 0.45
CA GLY A 298 4.34 26.80 1.48
C GLY A 298 3.33 27.83 1.97
N THR A 299 2.07 27.43 2.11
CA THR A 299 0.97 28.32 2.52
C THR A 299 0.25 27.79 3.75
N SER A 300 -0.24 28.69 4.59
CA SER A 300 -1.11 28.37 5.73
C SER A 300 -2.16 29.46 5.94
N LEU A 301 -3.24 29.10 6.62
CA LEU A 301 -4.24 30.04 7.13
C LEU A 301 -4.11 30.07 8.66
N SER A 302 -4.13 31.25 9.27
CA SER A 302 -4.01 31.39 10.71
C SER A 302 -5.11 32.27 11.28
N HIS A 303 -5.81 31.77 12.30
CA HIS A 303 -6.73 32.52 13.15
C HIS A 303 -6.83 31.80 14.51
N PRO A 304 -6.99 32.49 15.65
CA PRO A 304 -7.00 31.85 16.98
C PRO A 304 -8.08 30.79 17.21
N THR A 305 -9.23 30.93 16.53
CA THR A 305 -10.42 30.07 16.73
C THR A 305 -10.72 29.17 15.54
N LEU A 306 -10.15 29.45 14.36
CA LEU A 306 -10.47 28.73 13.13
C LEU A 306 -9.73 27.40 13.09
N ARG A 307 -10.46 26.30 12.94
CA ARG A 307 -9.86 24.99 12.70
C ARG A 307 -9.25 24.94 11.30
N THR A 308 -7.98 24.53 11.23
CA THR A 308 -7.19 24.42 9.99
C THR A 308 -6.65 23.01 9.80
N GLU A 309 -7.54 22.04 10.02
CA GLU A 309 -7.29 20.61 9.85
C GLU A 309 -8.04 20.12 8.61
N ILE A 310 -7.43 19.24 7.82
CA ILE A 310 -8.09 18.65 6.65
C ILE A 310 -9.31 17.87 7.12
N GLY A 311 -10.44 18.08 6.45
CA GLY A 311 -11.70 17.41 6.72
C GLY A 311 -12.56 18.00 7.83
N GLN A 312 -12.00 18.90 8.65
CA GLN A 312 -12.75 19.57 9.72
C GLN A 312 -13.37 20.87 9.20
N PRO A 313 -14.67 21.12 9.43
CA PRO A 313 -15.33 22.34 8.98
C PRO A 313 -14.60 23.61 9.45
N ALA A 314 -14.24 24.48 8.51
CA ALA A 314 -13.60 25.75 8.82
C ALA A 314 -14.67 26.80 9.13
N ILE A 315 -15.04 26.92 10.40
CA ILE A 315 -16.08 27.82 10.89
C ILE A 315 -15.46 28.98 11.67
N LEU A 316 -15.88 30.20 11.35
CA LEU A 316 -15.50 31.43 12.05
C LEU A 316 -16.77 32.12 12.61
N SER A 317 -16.71 32.62 13.84
CA SER A 317 -17.87 33.31 14.44
C SER A 317 -18.08 34.68 13.78
N ALA A 318 -19.34 35.12 13.70
CA ALA A 318 -19.66 36.43 13.14
C ALA A 318 -19.04 37.56 13.98
N GLY A 319 -18.49 38.58 13.31
CA GLY A 319 -17.85 39.72 13.98
C GLY A 319 -16.38 39.51 14.37
N GLU A 320 -15.85 38.28 14.29
CA GLU A 320 -14.42 38.02 14.50
C GLU A 320 -13.55 38.65 13.40
N ALA A 321 -12.26 38.81 13.73
CA ALA A 321 -11.28 39.32 12.78
C ALA A 321 -11.06 38.32 11.64
N LEU A 322 -10.69 38.84 10.47
CA LEU A 322 -10.39 38.00 9.31
C LEU A 322 -9.10 37.19 9.55
N PRO A 323 -9.01 35.96 9.02
CA PRO A 323 -7.79 35.17 9.12
C PRO A 323 -6.64 35.80 8.31
N ALA A 324 -5.41 35.43 8.64
CA ALA A 324 -4.21 35.86 7.93
C ALA A 324 -3.56 34.71 7.15
N ILE A 325 -2.83 35.05 6.09
CA ILE A 325 -2.18 34.08 5.18
C ILE A 325 -0.70 33.98 5.53
N GLY A 326 -0.26 32.81 5.99
CA GLY A 326 1.16 32.51 6.13
C GLY A 326 1.74 32.09 4.78
N VAL A 327 2.86 32.69 4.37
CA VAL A 327 3.58 32.32 3.15
C VAL A 327 5.05 32.09 3.47
N ARG A 328 5.57 30.94 3.05
CA ARG A 328 7.01 30.67 2.89
C ARG A 328 7.31 30.58 1.40
N ALA A 329 8.00 31.55 0.84
CA ALA A 329 8.37 31.54 -0.57
C ALA A 329 9.61 30.67 -0.77
N ASN A 330 9.49 29.56 -1.52
CA ASN A 330 10.65 28.71 -1.85
C ASN A 330 11.39 29.24 -3.10
N THR A 331 10.78 30.16 -3.84
CA THR A 331 11.38 30.92 -4.95
C THR A 331 10.96 32.39 -4.84
N ALA A 332 11.63 33.29 -5.56
CA ALA A 332 11.20 34.69 -5.61
C ALA A 332 9.85 34.79 -6.34
N LEU A 333 8.87 35.43 -5.71
CA LEU A 333 7.49 35.46 -6.20
C LEU A 333 6.75 36.72 -5.73
N THR A 334 5.64 37.02 -6.38
CA THR A 334 4.65 38.01 -5.93
C THR A 334 3.35 37.29 -5.60
N LEU A 335 2.82 37.52 -4.40
CA LEU A 335 1.49 37.11 -4.00
C LEU A 335 0.49 38.21 -4.38
N SER A 336 -0.59 37.82 -5.06
CA SER A 336 -1.80 38.62 -5.24
C SER A 336 -3.04 37.74 -5.09
N GLY A 337 -4.23 38.31 -5.13
CA GLY A 337 -5.45 37.51 -5.04
C GLY A 337 -6.71 38.34 -4.82
N GLU A 338 -7.81 37.62 -4.61
CA GLU A 338 -9.11 38.19 -4.27
C GLU A 338 -9.77 37.41 -3.14
N VAL A 339 -10.63 38.07 -2.37
CA VAL A 339 -11.52 37.41 -1.42
C VAL A 339 -12.92 37.42 -1.99
N ARG A 340 -13.61 36.28 -1.95
CA ARG A 340 -14.99 36.15 -2.40
C ARG A 340 -15.89 35.73 -1.25
N LEU A 341 -17.10 36.32 -1.21
CA LEU A 341 -18.19 35.97 -0.31
C LEU A 341 -19.33 35.41 -1.15
N ASN A 342 -19.74 34.17 -0.87
CA ASN A 342 -20.79 33.46 -1.60
C ASN A 342 -20.57 33.48 -3.13
N GLY A 343 -19.32 33.32 -3.56
CA GLY A 343 -18.92 33.32 -4.96
C GLY A 343 -18.82 34.70 -5.63
N SER A 344 -19.16 35.79 -4.95
CA SER A 344 -18.99 37.17 -5.45
C SER A 344 -17.79 37.85 -4.79
N PRO A 345 -17.11 38.83 -5.43
CA PRO A 345 -16.04 39.58 -4.77
C PRO A 345 -16.52 40.18 -3.43
N ALA A 346 -15.77 39.96 -2.36
CA ALA A 346 -16.10 40.45 -1.03
C ALA A 346 -15.77 41.96 -0.94
N ALA A 347 -16.79 42.80 -1.09
CA ALA A 347 -16.62 44.25 -1.10
C ALA A 347 -15.95 44.74 0.21
N GLY A 348 -14.90 45.55 0.06
CA GLY A 348 -14.17 46.13 1.20
C GLY A 348 -13.19 45.20 1.90
N ILE A 349 -13.02 43.95 1.44
CA ILE A 349 -11.97 43.04 1.89
C ILE A 349 -10.94 42.86 0.77
N THR A 350 -9.67 43.12 1.06
CA THR A 350 -8.57 43.00 0.09
C THR A 350 -7.40 42.21 0.64
N LEU A 351 -6.73 41.48 -0.25
CA LEU A 351 -5.43 40.86 0.00
C LEU A 351 -4.34 41.78 -0.59
N PRO A 352 -3.42 42.33 0.22
CA PRO A 352 -2.39 43.22 -0.29
C PRO A 352 -1.40 42.46 -1.18
N VAL A 353 -1.06 43.05 -2.34
CA VAL A 353 -0.01 42.53 -3.22
C VAL A 353 1.32 42.59 -2.49
N THR A 354 1.97 41.44 -2.34
CA THR A 354 3.18 41.32 -1.51
C THR A 354 4.28 40.58 -2.27
N ALA A 355 5.45 41.18 -2.39
CA ALA A 355 6.62 40.57 -3.00
C ALA A 355 7.44 39.79 -1.96
N PHE A 356 7.96 38.62 -2.36
CA PHE A 356 8.77 37.75 -1.51
C PHE A 356 10.11 37.43 -2.19
N GLY A 357 11.19 37.52 -1.41
CA GLY A 357 12.47 36.91 -1.75
C GLY A 357 12.44 35.39 -1.51
N LYS A 358 13.36 34.66 -2.16
CA LYS A 358 13.54 33.23 -1.92
C LYS A 358 13.88 32.95 -0.46
N GLY A 359 13.19 32.00 0.16
CA GLY A 359 13.31 31.61 1.56
C GLY A 359 12.55 32.51 2.54
N GLN A 360 11.98 33.64 2.09
CA GLN A 360 11.27 34.57 2.96
C GLN A 360 9.99 33.94 3.51
N ARG A 361 9.77 34.14 4.82
CA ARG A 361 8.55 33.75 5.54
C ARG A 361 7.87 35.00 6.05
N GLN A 362 6.59 35.18 5.74
CA GLN A 362 5.80 36.32 6.21
C GLN A 362 4.32 35.97 6.31
N THR A 363 3.65 36.56 7.30
CA THR A 363 2.19 36.54 7.42
C THR A 363 1.61 37.78 6.75
N VAL A 364 0.65 37.59 5.86
CA VAL A 364 -0.03 38.64 5.10
C VAL A 364 -1.46 38.74 5.63
N PRO A 365 -1.83 39.83 6.34
CA PRO A 365 -3.18 40.01 6.84
C PRO A 365 -4.13 40.39 5.70
N LEU A 366 -5.39 39.96 5.81
CA LEU A 366 -6.48 40.56 5.04
C LEU A 366 -6.82 41.94 5.61
N THR A 367 -7.11 42.91 4.75
CA THR A 367 -7.54 44.25 5.16
C THR A 367 -9.03 44.42 4.86
N GLY A 368 -9.82 44.87 5.84
CA GLY A 368 -11.27 45.06 5.66
C GLY A 368 -12.06 45.00 6.97
N GLN A 369 -13.39 44.91 6.85
CA GLN A 369 -14.30 44.76 8.00
C GLN A 369 -14.30 43.33 8.56
N SER A 370 -14.85 43.15 9.77
CA SER A 370 -15.07 41.85 10.40
C SER A 370 -15.91 40.90 9.54
N ALA A 371 -15.76 39.60 9.77
CA ALA A 371 -16.45 38.59 9.00
C ALA A 371 -17.98 38.62 9.23
N VAL A 372 -18.74 38.72 8.14
CA VAL A 372 -20.22 38.62 8.11
C VAL A 372 -20.67 37.25 7.61
N PRO A 373 -21.91 36.79 7.89
CA PRO A 373 -22.39 35.46 7.49
C PRO A 373 -22.21 35.14 6.00
N GLY A 374 -21.76 33.91 5.72
CA GLY A 374 -21.57 33.37 4.38
C GLY A 374 -20.27 32.57 4.22
N LEU A 375 -20.08 32.00 3.03
CA LEU A 375 -18.88 31.25 2.65
C LEU A 375 -17.84 32.20 2.05
N TYR A 376 -16.66 32.23 2.65
CA TYR A 376 -15.49 32.97 2.16
C TYR A 376 -14.55 32.05 1.40
N GLU A 377 -14.03 32.55 0.28
CA GLU A 377 -12.93 31.95 -0.48
C GLU A 377 -11.83 33.00 -0.67
N ILE A 378 -10.64 32.74 -0.12
CA ILE A 378 -9.44 33.57 -0.31
C ILE A 378 -8.63 32.93 -1.44
N ARG A 379 -8.72 33.49 -2.64
CA ARG A 379 -8.09 32.95 -3.85
C ARG A 379 -6.74 33.63 -4.07
N LEU A 380 -5.68 32.84 -3.97
CA LEU A 380 -4.29 33.29 -4.06
C LEU A 380 -3.74 33.03 -5.46
N THR A 381 -2.88 33.93 -5.93
CA THR A 381 -2.09 33.80 -7.15
C THR A 381 -0.63 34.13 -6.83
N PHE A 382 0.27 33.24 -7.23
CA PHE A 382 1.71 33.36 -7.05
C PHE A 382 2.36 33.48 -8.43
N SER A 383 2.91 34.67 -8.72
CA SER A 383 3.58 34.95 -9.99
C SER A 383 5.09 35.01 -9.80
N SER A 384 5.82 34.27 -10.63
CA SER A 384 7.28 34.25 -10.69
C SER A 384 7.74 34.43 -12.14
N PRO A 385 8.73 35.28 -12.43
CA PRO A 385 9.25 35.44 -13.79
C PRO A 385 9.67 34.12 -14.43
N GLY A 386 9.20 33.86 -15.65
CA GLY A 386 9.54 32.66 -16.42
C GLY A 386 8.85 31.37 -15.97
N ARG A 387 7.88 31.44 -15.04
CA ARG A 387 7.03 30.32 -14.62
C ARG A 387 5.56 30.65 -14.91
N PRO A 388 4.69 29.64 -15.08
CA PRO A 388 3.25 29.88 -15.05
C PRO A 388 2.84 30.39 -13.66
N ASP A 389 1.68 31.04 -13.60
CA ASP A 389 1.08 31.40 -12.32
C ASP A 389 0.64 30.13 -11.57
N TYR A 390 0.91 30.13 -10.26
CA TYR A 390 0.44 29.10 -9.34
C TYR A 390 -0.69 29.65 -8.48
N HIS A 391 -1.61 28.78 -8.06
CA HIS A 391 -2.81 29.18 -7.34
C HIS A 391 -2.99 28.39 -6.04
N ASP A 392 -3.66 28.98 -5.06
CA ASP A 392 -4.12 28.27 -3.86
C ASP A 392 -5.42 28.91 -3.40
N THR A 393 -6.23 28.20 -2.62
CA THR A 393 -7.46 28.75 -2.08
C THR A 393 -7.65 28.29 -0.65
N PHE A 394 -7.92 29.25 0.22
CA PHE A 394 -8.41 28.97 1.57
C PHE A 394 -9.90 29.27 1.66
N SER A 395 -10.63 28.47 2.43
CA SER A 395 -12.07 28.64 2.64
C SER A 395 -12.40 28.73 4.12
N PHE A 396 -13.43 29.48 4.48
CA PHE A 396 -14.06 29.40 5.80
C PHE A 396 -15.51 29.88 5.71
N THR A 397 -16.35 29.40 6.61
CA THR A 397 -17.77 29.77 6.68
C THR A 397 -18.03 30.55 7.95
N VAL A 398 -18.75 31.66 7.81
CA VAL A 398 -19.38 32.35 8.94
C VAL A 398 -20.84 31.92 8.97
N PRO A 399 -21.28 31.15 9.97
CA PRO A 399 -22.67 30.71 10.05
C PRO A 399 -23.62 31.89 10.24
N ASP A 400 -24.82 31.75 9.71
CA ASP A 400 -25.93 32.65 10.05
C ASP A 400 -26.63 32.11 11.30
N GLU A 401 -26.32 32.68 12.47
CA GLU A 401 -26.84 32.22 13.77
C GLU A 401 -28.37 32.28 13.88
N THR A 402 -29.04 33.01 12.98
CA THR A 402 -30.51 33.06 12.92
C THR A 402 -31.13 31.81 12.29
N LYS A 403 -30.30 30.93 11.71
CA LYS A 403 -30.74 29.71 11.01
C LYS A 403 -30.37 28.47 11.81
N ALA A 404 -31.30 27.98 12.62
CA ALA A 404 -31.15 26.69 13.29
C ALA A 404 -31.17 25.54 12.26
N ALA A 405 -30.23 24.60 12.37
CA ALA A 405 -30.11 23.47 11.45
C ALA A 405 -31.29 22.48 11.50
N GLY A 406 -32.17 22.55 12.49
CA GLY A 406 -33.35 21.69 12.59
C GLY A 406 -32.98 20.21 12.51
N THR A 407 -33.57 19.48 11.55
CA THR A 407 -33.25 18.08 11.25
C THR A 407 -32.20 17.92 10.14
N GLN A 408 -31.53 18.99 9.71
CA GLN A 408 -30.52 18.97 8.66
C GLN A 408 -29.11 18.82 9.25
N SER A 409 -28.16 18.42 8.42
CA SER A 409 -26.74 18.41 8.79
C SER A 409 -26.17 19.83 8.92
N SER A 410 -25.24 20.07 9.84
CA SER A 410 -24.56 21.37 9.98
C SER A 410 -23.59 21.68 8.84
N ILE A 411 -23.16 20.67 8.08
CA ILE A 411 -22.15 20.81 7.01
C ILE A 411 -22.71 20.54 5.61
N ALA A 412 -23.93 20.03 5.51
CA ALA A 412 -24.64 19.76 4.26
C ALA A 412 -26.15 19.95 4.44
N PHE A 413 -26.66 21.13 4.13
CA PHE A 413 -28.06 21.50 4.35
C PHE A 413 -28.65 22.28 3.17
N LEU A 414 -29.97 22.32 3.08
CA LEU A 414 -30.70 23.17 2.14
C LEU A 414 -30.64 24.63 2.59
N GLY A 415 -30.08 25.48 1.74
CA GLY A 415 -30.18 26.93 1.88
C GLY A 415 -31.58 27.44 1.52
N GLU A 416 -31.80 28.75 1.66
CA GLU A 416 -33.11 29.39 1.38
C GLU A 416 -33.62 29.16 -0.05
N SER A 417 -32.70 28.96 -1.01
CA SER A 417 -33.05 28.65 -2.40
C SER A 417 -33.50 27.20 -2.63
N GLY A 418 -33.53 26.36 -1.58
CA GLY A 418 -33.81 24.93 -1.68
C GLY A 418 -32.66 24.11 -2.29
N LYS A 419 -31.46 24.68 -2.35
CA LYS A 419 -30.24 24.03 -2.86
C LYS A 419 -29.29 23.65 -1.73
N MET A 420 -28.52 22.58 -1.93
CA MET A 420 -27.49 22.14 -0.99
C MET A 420 -26.42 23.21 -0.83
N THR A 421 -26.13 23.49 0.43
CA THR A 421 -25.01 24.31 0.91
C THR A 421 -24.06 23.38 1.64
N TYR A 422 -22.76 23.53 1.36
CA TYR A 422 -21.71 22.72 1.95
C TYR A 422 -20.74 23.60 2.72
N VAL A 423 -20.44 23.22 3.97
CA VAL A 423 -19.40 23.85 4.78
C VAL A 423 -18.08 23.13 4.52
N PRO A 424 -17.10 23.76 3.86
CA PRO A 424 -15.83 23.11 3.57
C PRO A 424 -14.89 23.14 4.77
N ASP A 425 -13.81 22.37 4.69
CA ASP A 425 -12.61 22.61 5.49
C ASP A 425 -11.83 23.85 4.99
N PHE A 426 -10.73 24.17 5.68
CA PHE A 426 -9.96 25.38 5.38
C PHE A 426 -9.29 25.37 3.99
N LYS A 427 -9.12 24.19 3.38
CA LYS A 427 -8.58 24.01 2.02
C LYS A 427 -9.66 23.83 0.97
N GLY A 428 -10.93 23.92 1.35
CA GLY A 428 -12.06 23.86 0.44
C GLY A 428 -12.61 22.44 0.20
N ASN A 429 -12.07 21.41 0.86
CA ASN A 429 -12.61 20.05 0.76
C ASN A 429 -14.01 20.00 1.35
N ARG A 430 -14.91 19.31 0.68
CA ARG A 430 -16.32 19.25 1.05
C ARG A 430 -16.96 17.96 0.55
N ILE A 431 -18.18 17.68 1.04
CA ILE A 431 -19.03 16.62 0.48
C ILE A 431 -19.20 16.83 -1.02
N LEU A 432 -18.97 15.78 -1.80
CA LEU A 432 -18.98 15.82 -3.25
C LEU A 432 -20.40 15.94 -3.79
N ASP A 433 -20.57 16.50 -4.98
CA ASP A 433 -21.74 16.25 -5.82
C ASP A 433 -21.63 14.87 -6.48
N PHE A 434 -22.51 13.95 -6.09
CA PHE A 434 -22.57 12.57 -6.60
C PHE A 434 -23.54 12.40 -7.77
N SER A 435 -24.31 13.43 -8.11
CA SER A 435 -25.43 13.35 -9.05
C SER A 435 -25.01 12.99 -10.48
N GLY A 436 -23.72 13.13 -10.82
CA GLY A 436 -23.11 12.69 -12.08
C GLY A 436 -22.97 11.18 -12.26
N SER A 437 -23.42 10.36 -11.30
CA SER A 437 -23.30 8.90 -11.35
C SER A 437 -24.52 8.22 -11.96
N GLY A 438 -24.30 7.16 -12.74
CA GLY A 438 -25.33 6.36 -13.42
C GLY A 438 -25.38 6.59 -14.92
N TYR A 439 -26.28 5.89 -15.60
CA TYR A 439 -26.51 5.94 -17.05
C TYR A 439 -26.56 7.38 -17.58
N LYS A 440 -25.72 7.67 -18.58
CA LYS A 440 -25.51 9.01 -19.18
C LYS A 440 -25.26 10.13 -18.16
N GLY A 441 -24.60 9.80 -17.05
CA GLY A 441 -24.27 10.75 -15.99
C GLY A 441 -25.40 11.04 -15.02
N GLY A 442 -26.35 10.10 -14.84
CA GLY A 442 -27.43 10.18 -13.87
C GLY A 442 -28.61 11.07 -14.28
N GLY A 443 -29.82 10.74 -13.83
CA GLY A 443 -31.05 11.50 -14.12
C GLY A 443 -31.51 11.45 -15.57
N VAL A 444 -31.15 10.39 -16.30
CA VAL A 444 -31.60 10.11 -17.67
C VAL A 444 -32.34 8.78 -17.66
N PRO A 445 -33.53 8.66 -18.28
CA PRO A 445 -34.27 7.42 -18.27
C PRO A 445 -33.52 6.34 -19.05
N ILE A 446 -33.47 5.13 -18.49
CA ILE A 446 -32.97 3.97 -19.21
C ILE A 446 -33.98 3.63 -20.33
N PRO A 447 -33.55 3.61 -21.60
CA PRO A 447 -34.46 3.49 -22.74
C PRO A 447 -35.11 2.11 -22.84
N ASN A 448 -36.28 2.06 -23.44
CA ASN A 448 -36.94 0.82 -23.84
C ASN A 448 -36.63 0.56 -25.30
N VAL A 449 -35.75 -0.41 -25.57
CA VAL A 449 -35.25 -0.70 -26.92
C VAL A 449 -36.12 -1.75 -27.59
N GLN A 450 -36.56 -1.50 -28.82
CA GLN A 450 -37.37 -2.44 -29.60
C GLN A 450 -36.61 -3.76 -29.84
N ALA A 451 -37.29 -4.90 -29.69
CA ALA A 451 -36.73 -6.18 -30.10
C ALA A 451 -36.40 -6.17 -31.60
N LYS A 452 -35.34 -6.90 -31.98
CA LYS A 452 -34.95 -7.15 -33.38
C LYS A 452 -34.63 -8.61 -33.66
N ALA A 453 -34.42 -9.39 -32.60
CA ALA A 453 -34.36 -10.83 -32.66
C ALA A 453 -35.14 -11.41 -31.48
N VAL A 454 -35.78 -12.56 -31.70
CA VAL A 454 -36.48 -13.33 -30.66
C VAL A 454 -35.88 -14.73 -30.66
N VAL A 455 -35.50 -15.21 -29.48
CA VAL A 455 -34.92 -16.52 -29.26
C VAL A 455 -35.79 -17.27 -28.27
N SER A 456 -36.23 -18.46 -28.64
CA SER A 456 -36.91 -19.38 -27.72
C SER A 456 -35.93 -20.44 -27.20
N PRO A 457 -36.15 -20.93 -25.96
CA PRO A 457 -35.33 -21.99 -25.40
C PRO A 457 -35.50 -23.26 -26.23
N GLY A 458 -34.48 -24.10 -26.28
CA GLY A 458 -34.52 -25.35 -27.02
C GLY A 458 -33.90 -26.48 -26.24
N GLU A 459 -33.70 -27.61 -26.90
CA GLU A 459 -33.06 -28.76 -26.26
C GLU A 459 -31.56 -28.54 -26.12
N GLY A 460 -31.03 -28.77 -24.91
CA GLY A 460 -29.61 -28.66 -24.58
C GLY A 460 -29.10 -27.21 -24.55
N ASP A 461 -27.80 -27.05 -24.78
CA ASP A 461 -27.08 -25.77 -24.64
C ASP A 461 -27.52 -24.73 -25.69
N ASP A 462 -28.10 -23.63 -25.21
CA ASP A 462 -28.56 -22.48 -25.99
C ASP A 462 -27.45 -21.43 -26.21
N THR A 463 -26.24 -21.61 -25.66
CA THR A 463 -25.14 -20.63 -25.75
C THR A 463 -24.95 -20.10 -27.17
N ARG A 464 -24.76 -21.00 -28.15
CA ARG A 464 -24.51 -20.57 -29.54
C ARG A 464 -25.73 -19.89 -30.14
N ARG A 465 -26.94 -20.39 -29.86
CA ARG A 465 -28.19 -19.83 -30.39
C ARG A 465 -28.43 -18.40 -29.92
N ILE A 466 -28.19 -18.13 -28.64
CA ILE A 466 -28.30 -16.78 -28.08
C ILE A 466 -27.18 -15.90 -28.67
N GLN A 467 -25.95 -16.41 -28.75
CA GLN A 467 -24.83 -15.65 -29.33
C GLN A 467 -25.08 -15.29 -30.79
N ASP A 468 -25.63 -16.19 -31.61
CA ASP A 468 -25.98 -15.93 -33.01
C ASP A 468 -26.97 -14.77 -33.14
N ALA A 469 -27.96 -14.69 -32.25
CA ALA A 469 -28.91 -13.58 -32.23
C ALA A 469 -28.27 -12.25 -31.80
N ILE A 470 -27.37 -12.29 -30.80
CA ILE A 470 -26.56 -11.13 -30.40
C ILE A 470 -25.68 -10.66 -31.57
N ASP A 471 -25.00 -11.59 -32.24
CA ASP A 471 -24.14 -11.31 -33.38
C ASP A 471 -24.95 -10.70 -34.54
N ALA A 472 -26.14 -11.25 -34.84
CA ALA A 472 -27.02 -10.73 -35.88
C ALA A 472 -27.49 -9.29 -35.60
N VAL A 473 -27.95 -9.01 -34.38
CA VAL A 473 -28.32 -7.63 -33.99
C VAL A 473 -27.09 -6.71 -33.99
N SER A 474 -25.92 -7.22 -33.60
CA SER A 474 -24.66 -6.46 -33.62
C SER A 474 -24.24 -6.01 -35.03
N GLN A 475 -24.65 -6.73 -36.08
CA GLN A 475 -24.39 -6.34 -37.47
C GLN A 475 -25.38 -5.32 -38.03
N MET A 476 -26.54 -5.10 -37.38
CA MET A 476 -27.53 -4.11 -37.85
C MET A 476 -26.99 -2.69 -37.68
N PRO A 477 -27.25 -1.74 -38.59
CA PRO A 477 -26.82 -0.36 -38.42
C PRO A 477 -27.45 0.24 -37.14
N PRO A 478 -26.69 1.01 -36.34
CA PRO A 478 -27.28 1.71 -35.20
C PRO A 478 -28.26 2.78 -35.69
N GLY A 479 -29.40 2.88 -35.01
CA GLY A 479 -30.37 3.95 -35.21
C GLY A 479 -29.89 5.32 -34.70
N PRO A 480 -30.69 6.38 -34.88
CA PRO A 480 -30.35 7.74 -34.44
C PRO A 480 -30.13 7.88 -32.93
N ASP A 481 -30.70 6.99 -32.13
CA ASP A 481 -30.56 6.90 -30.68
C ASP A 481 -29.35 6.07 -30.22
N GLY A 482 -28.60 5.52 -31.18
CA GLY A 482 -27.43 4.67 -30.98
C GLY A 482 -27.74 3.19 -30.77
N PHE A 483 -29.01 2.77 -30.86
CA PHE A 483 -29.41 1.37 -30.66
C PHE A 483 -29.52 0.61 -31.97
N ARG A 484 -29.04 -0.63 -31.97
CA ARG A 484 -29.24 -1.62 -33.03
C ARG A 484 -30.51 -2.42 -32.79
N GLY A 485 -30.79 -2.73 -31.53
CA GLY A 485 -32.00 -3.45 -31.11
C GLY A 485 -31.79 -4.29 -29.87
N ALA A 486 -32.88 -4.87 -29.37
CA ALA A 486 -32.85 -5.87 -28.32
C ALA A 486 -32.91 -7.29 -28.90
N VAL A 487 -32.16 -8.21 -28.29
CA VAL A 487 -32.37 -9.66 -28.41
C VAL A 487 -33.29 -10.08 -27.29
N LEU A 488 -34.51 -10.51 -27.64
CA LEU A 488 -35.49 -11.01 -26.69
C LEU A 488 -35.31 -12.52 -26.52
N LEU A 489 -35.06 -12.94 -25.29
CA LEU A 489 -35.20 -14.32 -24.84
C LEU A 489 -36.63 -14.51 -24.34
N THR A 490 -37.41 -15.38 -24.98
CA THR A 490 -38.79 -15.62 -24.53
C THR A 490 -38.82 -16.25 -23.15
N LYS A 491 -39.97 -16.29 -22.49
CA LYS A 491 -40.13 -17.06 -21.24
C LYS A 491 -39.72 -18.53 -21.43
N GLY A 492 -39.17 -19.13 -20.37
CA GLY A 492 -38.64 -20.49 -20.35
C GLY A 492 -37.18 -20.56 -19.93
N ARG A 493 -36.63 -21.78 -19.86
CA ARG A 493 -35.30 -22.06 -19.34
C ARG A 493 -34.29 -22.27 -20.48
N PHE A 494 -33.28 -21.41 -20.52
CA PHE A 494 -32.15 -21.50 -21.44
C PHE A 494 -30.94 -22.09 -20.74
N GLU A 495 -30.38 -23.16 -21.27
CA GLU A 495 -29.12 -23.71 -20.76
C GLU A 495 -27.95 -22.98 -21.42
N VAL A 496 -26.99 -22.53 -20.63
CA VAL A 496 -25.81 -21.82 -21.14
C VAL A 496 -24.58 -22.45 -20.54
N SER A 497 -23.88 -23.29 -21.30
CA SER A 497 -22.61 -23.91 -20.89
C SER A 497 -21.40 -22.99 -21.10
N GLY A 498 -21.53 -21.95 -21.93
CA GLY A 498 -20.45 -21.00 -22.25
C GLY A 498 -20.66 -19.59 -21.69
N THR A 499 -20.12 -18.60 -22.41
CA THR A 499 -20.20 -17.17 -22.08
C THR A 499 -20.78 -16.41 -23.27
N LEU A 500 -21.81 -15.61 -23.02
CA LEU A 500 -22.41 -14.71 -24.01
C LEU A 500 -21.63 -13.39 -24.05
N LYS A 501 -21.37 -12.88 -25.25
CA LYS A 501 -20.55 -11.69 -25.47
C LYS A 501 -21.30 -10.62 -26.24
N ILE A 502 -21.34 -9.41 -25.69
CA ILE A 502 -21.82 -8.21 -26.37
C ILE A 502 -20.61 -7.29 -26.60
N THR A 503 -20.11 -7.27 -27.84
CA THR A 503 -18.91 -6.51 -28.22
C THR A 503 -19.17 -5.31 -29.12
N ALA A 504 -20.43 -5.12 -29.55
CA ALA A 504 -20.90 -3.96 -30.29
C ALA A 504 -21.81 -3.09 -29.41
N GLY A 505 -21.70 -1.76 -29.57
CA GLY A 505 -22.62 -0.82 -28.93
C GLY A 505 -24.04 -0.90 -29.54
N GLY A 506 -25.03 -0.46 -28.76
CA GLY A 506 -26.43 -0.41 -29.18
C GLY A 506 -27.22 -1.71 -29.02
N VAL A 507 -26.70 -2.71 -28.29
CA VAL A 507 -27.31 -4.03 -28.17
C VAL A 507 -27.81 -4.27 -26.75
N VAL A 508 -29.05 -4.74 -26.63
CA VAL A 508 -29.69 -5.10 -25.35
C VAL A 508 -30.03 -6.58 -25.33
N LEU A 509 -29.71 -7.28 -24.24
CA LEU A 509 -30.20 -8.65 -23.98
C LEU A 509 -31.37 -8.58 -22.99
N ARG A 510 -32.56 -9.01 -23.42
CA ARG A 510 -33.80 -8.89 -22.64
C ARG A 510 -34.46 -10.24 -22.44
N GLY A 511 -34.98 -10.51 -21.24
CA GLY A 511 -35.90 -11.61 -20.97
C GLY A 511 -37.37 -11.17 -20.81
N GLU A 512 -38.24 -12.12 -20.46
CA GLU A 512 -39.67 -11.94 -20.20
C GLU A 512 -40.04 -12.18 -18.72
N GLY A 513 -39.25 -11.64 -17.80
CA GLY A 513 -39.57 -11.60 -16.38
C GLY A 513 -38.47 -12.20 -15.51
N ARG A 514 -38.30 -11.63 -14.31
CA ARG A 514 -37.24 -11.97 -13.35
C ARG A 514 -37.59 -13.07 -12.34
N ASP A 515 -38.79 -13.63 -12.45
CA ASP A 515 -39.27 -14.70 -11.58
C ASP A 515 -39.04 -16.07 -12.24
N ALA A 516 -39.21 -17.17 -11.48
CA ALA A 516 -39.02 -18.52 -11.99
C ALA A 516 -39.97 -18.89 -13.15
N GLY A 517 -41.10 -18.20 -13.31
CA GLY A 517 -42.02 -18.36 -14.45
C GLY A 517 -41.69 -17.49 -15.67
N GLY A 518 -40.66 -16.65 -15.60
CA GLY A 518 -40.19 -15.78 -16.68
C GLY A 518 -39.11 -16.44 -17.54
N THR A 519 -38.12 -15.65 -17.96
CA THR A 519 -36.92 -16.16 -18.63
C THR A 519 -35.90 -16.57 -17.59
N VAL A 520 -35.44 -17.83 -17.64
CA VAL A 520 -34.39 -18.36 -16.77
C VAL A 520 -33.14 -18.64 -17.61
N LEU A 521 -32.05 -17.92 -17.34
CA LEU A 521 -30.73 -18.22 -17.89
C LEU A 521 -29.98 -19.11 -16.88
N LEU A 522 -29.85 -20.40 -17.17
CA LEU A 522 -29.13 -21.33 -16.31
C LEU A 522 -27.70 -21.55 -16.81
N GLY A 523 -26.72 -21.16 -16.00
CA GLY A 523 -25.33 -21.55 -16.20
C GLY A 523 -25.14 -23.04 -15.90
N THR A 524 -24.86 -23.85 -16.93
CA THR A 524 -24.68 -25.30 -16.78
C THR A 524 -23.20 -25.69 -16.70
N GLY A 525 -22.94 -26.88 -16.14
CA GLY A 525 -21.60 -27.49 -16.12
C GLY A 525 -20.61 -26.91 -15.11
N ALA A 526 -19.53 -27.66 -14.87
CA ALA A 526 -18.62 -27.47 -13.74
C ALA A 526 -17.46 -26.46 -13.98
N THR A 527 -17.64 -25.49 -14.87
CA THR A 527 -16.58 -24.54 -15.24
C THR A 527 -16.85 -23.14 -14.70
N ALA A 528 -15.92 -22.64 -13.87
CA ALA A 528 -15.91 -21.26 -13.39
C ALA A 528 -15.78 -20.27 -14.56
N ARG A 529 -16.78 -19.40 -14.72
CA ARG A 529 -16.86 -18.40 -15.81
C ARG A 529 -17.85 -17.29 -15.52
N ASN A 530 -17.80 -16.24 -16.35
CA ASN A 530 -18.85 -15.23 -16.44
C ASN A 530 -19.92 -15.69 -17.43
N LEU A 531 -21.20 -15.44 -17.15
CA LEU A 531 -22.29 -15.79 -18.07
C LEU A 531 -22.44 -14.77 -19.20
N VAL A 532 -22.31 -13.47 -18.88
CA VAL A 532 -22.40 -12.37 -19.86
C VAL A 532 -21.23 -11.41 -19.71
N GLU A 533 -20.49 -11.22 -20.79
CA GLU A 533 -19.40 -10.25 -20.89
C GLU A 533 -19.77 -9.15 -21.89
N ILE A 534 -19.72 -7.90 -21.43
CA ILE A 534 -20.07 -6.72 -22.23
C ILE A 534 -18.85 -5.80 -22.26
N GLY A 535 -18.34 -5.57 -23.46
CA GLY A 535 -17.15 -4.75 -23.62
C GLY A 535 -16.62 -4.65 -25.02
N GLY A 536 -16.08 -3.47 -25.34
CA GLY A 536 -15.33 -3.26 -26.56
C GLY A 536 -13.85 -3.64 -26.43
N THR A 537 -13.08 -3.34 -27.47
CA THR A 537 -11.69 -3.81 -27.62
C THR A 537 -10.69 -3.10 -26.71
N SER A 538 -10.99 -1.88 -26.26
CA SER A 538 -10.11 -1.08 -25.41
C SER A 538 -10.86 0.01 -24.65
N GLY A 539 -10.26 0.52 -23.58
CA GLY A 539 -10.79 1.63 -22.80
C GLY A 539 -10.25 2.98 -23.25
N VAL A 540 -9.92 3.83 -22.27
CA VAL A 540 -9.35 5.17 -22.49
C VAL A 540 -7.92 5.08 -23.04
N VAL A 541 -7.63 5.86 -24.08
CA VAL A 541 -6.28 6.05 -24.65
C VAL A 541 -5.92 7.54 -24.56
N THR A 542 -4.97 7.87 -23.67
CA THR A 542 -4.55 9.25 -23.41
C THR A 542 -3.68 9.81 -24.53
N ASP A 543 -3.90 11.08 -24.88
CA ASP A 543 -3.03 11.83 -25.78
C ASP A 543 -1.93 12.54 -24.97
N ASN A 544 -0.73 11.99 -24.98
CA ASN A 544 0.42 12.56 -24.26
C ASN A 544 0.87 13.92 -24.81
N ALA A 545 0.56 14.26 -26.06
CA ALA A 545 0.93 15.56 -26.63
C ALA A 545 0.08 16.70 -26.05
N SER A 546 -1.14 16.38 -25.59
CA SER A 546 -2.01 17.34 -24.92
C SER A 546 -1.65 17.61 -23.46
N LYS A 547 -0.68 16.88 -22.89
CA LYS A 547 -0.38 16.91 -21.46
C LYS A 547 -0.07 18.33 -20.97
N THR A 548 -0.72 18.73 -19.89
CA THR A 548 -0.40 19.97 -19.16
C THR A 548 -0.45 19.72 -17.64
N ALA A 549 0.38 20.44 -16.88
CA ALA A 549 0.45 20.30 -15.43
C ALA A 549 -0.61 21.17 -14.74
N VAL A 550 -1.18 20.69 -13.65
CA VAL A 550 -2.02 21.49 -12.74
C VAL A 550 -1.12 22.46 -11.96
N THR A 551 -1.51 23.73 -11.89
CA THR A 551 -0.72 24.79 -11.21
C THR A 551 -1.32 25.26 -9.89
N ASP A 552 -2.42 24.66 -9.42
CA ASP A 552 -2.86 24.84 -8.04
C ASP A 552 -1.93 24.08 -7.09
N LEU A 553 -1.48 24.74 -6.03
CA LEU A 553 -0.79 24.12 -4.89
C LEU A 553 -1.70 23.08 -4.22
N TYR A 554 -3.01 23.36 -4.21
CA TYR A 554 -4.05 22.48 -3.70
C TYR A 554 -5.35 22.62 -4.50
N VAL A 555 -5.84 21.52 -5.07
CA VAL A 555 -7.21 21.39 -5.60
C VAL A 555 -8.01 20.54 -4.61
N PRO A 556 -9.12 21.04 -4.03
CA PRO A 556 -9.87 20.28 -3.03
C PRO A 556 -10.64 19.09 -3.61
N SER A 557 -10.92 18.09 -2.77
CA SER A 557 -11.97 17.11 -3.06
C SER A 557 -13.32 17.83 -3.17
N GLY A 558 -14.11 17.47 -4.17
CA GLY A 558 -15.32 18.20 -4.54
C GLY A 558 -15.11 19.34 -5.53
N ALA A 559 -13.86 19.67 -5.91
CA ALA A 559 -13.61 20.71 -6.91
C ALA A 559 -14.08 20.30 -8.32
N VAL A 560 -14.73 21.22 -9.02
CA VAL A 560 -15.08 21.11 -10.44
C VAL A 560 -14.19 21.97 -11.33
N SER A 561 -13.22 22.70 -10.77
CA SER A 561 -12.33 23.55 -11.55
C SER A 561 -10.96 23.69 -10.91
N PHE A 562 -9.94 23.84 -11.75
CA PHE A 562 -8.54 24.01 -11.38
C PHE A 562 -7.82 24.76 -12.52
N HIS A 563 -6.58 25.17 -12.30
CA HIS A 563 -5.73 25.87 -13.25
C HIS A 563 -4.66 24.93 -13.81
N VAL A 564 -4.28 25.15 -15.06
CA VAL A 564 -3.21 24.42 -15.73
C VAL A 564 -2.17 25.37 -16.30
N ALA A 565 -0.94 24.87 -16.49
CA ALA A 565 0.16 25.66 -17.02
C ALA A 565 -0.10 26.19 -18.43
N ASP A 566 -0.77 25.39 -19.26
CA ASP A 566 -1.23 25.79 -20.60
C ASP A 566 -2.57 25.11 -20.93
N ALA A 567 -3.60 25.93 -21.13
CA ALA A 567 -4.95 25.50 -21.48
C ALA A 567 -5.28 25.70 -22.98
N SER A 568 -4.35 26.25 -23.78
CA SER A 568 -4.59 26.65 -25.18
C SER A 568 -5.06 25.52 -26.09
N ALA A 569 -4.68 24.28 -25.76
CA ALA A 569 -5.12 23.10 -26.48
C ALA A 569 -6.55 22.68 -26.15
N TYR A 570 -7.15 23.13 -25.04
CA TYR A 570 -8.41 22.62 -24.50
C TYR A 570 -9.62 23.51 -24.83
N LYS A 571 -10.79 22.88 -24.95
CA LYS A 571 -12.08 23.56 -25.10
C LYS A 571 -13.21 22.76 -24.46
N ALA A 572 -14.36 23.41 -24.26
CA ALA A 572 -15.57 22.73 -23.83
C ALA A 572 -15.93 21.55 -24.77
N GLY A 573 -16.36 20.43 -24.18
CA GLY A 573 -16.65 19.17 -24.87
C GLY A 573 -15.45 18.23 -25.00
N ASP A 574 -14.22 18.68 -24.73
CA ASP A 574 -13.06 17.79 -24.74
C ASP A 574 -13.16 16.75 -23.62
N LYS A 575 -12.92 15.48 -23.97
CA LYS A 575 -12.80 14.37 -23.03
C LYS A 575 -11.40 14.35 -22.45
N VAL A 576 -11.31 14.29 -21.12
CA VAL A 576 -10.04 14.44 -20.41
C VAL A 576 -9.87 13.44 -19.28
N VAL A 577 -8.62 13.05 -19.05
CA VAL A 577 -8.18 12.40 -17.81
C VAL A 577 -7.53 13.47 -16.95
N VAL A 578 -8.05 13.65 -15.74
CA VAL A 578 -7.34 14.38 -14.68
C VAL A 578 -6.60 13.36 -13.83
N ARG A 579 -5.28 13.35 -13.91
CA ARG A 579 -4.43 12.47 -13.14
C ARG A 579 -4.00 13.16 -11.85
N ARG A 580 -4.32 12.55 -10.72
CA ARG A 580 -3.71 12.86 -9.42
C ARG A 580 -2.48 11.99 -9.22
N ILE A 581 -1.33 12.61 -8.98
CA ILE A 581 -0.11 11.88 -8.66
C ILE A 581 -0.13 11.44 -7.18
N GLY A 582 0.11 10.16 -6.92
CA GLY A 582 0.31 9.63 -5.57
C GLY A 582 1.73 9.13 -5.39
N SER A 583 2.63 10.04 -5.00
CA SER A 583 4.05 9.74 -4.77
C SER A 583 4.30 8.84 -3.55
N ALA A 584 5.54 8.34 -3.41
CA ALA A 584 5.95 7.62 -2.21
C ALA A 584 5.77 8.44 -0.92
N ARG A 585 5.93 9.77 -0.99
CA ARG A 585 5.66 10.67 0.13
C ARG A 585 4.21 10.64 0.57
N PHE A 586 3.29 10.64 -0.40
CA PHE A 586 1.87 10.48 -0.10
C PHE A 586 1.58 9.14 0.59
N ILE A 587 2.19 8.04 0.12
CA ILE A 587 2.03 6.72 0.74
C ILE A 587 2.53 6.73 2.20
N HIS A 588 3.65 7.40 2.44
CA HIS A 588 4.20 7.57 3.78
C HIS A 588 3.31 8.43 4.68
N GLU A 589 2.82 9.57 4.19
CA GLU A 589 1.89 10.45 4.90
C GLU A 589 0.63 9.73 5.37
N ILE A 590 0.11 8.79 4.58
CA ILE A 590 -1.06 7.99 4.97
C ILE A 590 -0.69 6.72 5.76
N GLY A 591 0.59 6.51 6.08
CA GLY A 591 1.10 5.39 6.88
C GLY A 591 1.10 4.04 6.16
N MET A 592 0.91 4.01 4.84
CA MET A 592 0.69 2.76 4.10
C MET A 592 1.97 2.10 3.60
N ASP A 593 3.13 2.73 3.79
CA ASP A 593 4.43 2.07 3.78
C ASP A 593 4.85 1.52 5.16
N HIS A 594 3.99 1.70 6.17
CA HIS A 594 4.23 1.38 7.58
C HIS A 594 3.09 0.55 8.20
N ILE A 595 2.57 -0.44 7.48
CA ILE A 595 1.54 -1.37 7.97
C ILE A 595 2.23 -2.48 8.76
N TYR A 596 1.85 -2.66 10.03
CA TYR A 596 2.37 -3.78 10.84
C TYR A 596 2.05 -5.13 10.21
N MET A 597 2.97 -6.08 10.33
CA MET A 597 2.81 -7.41 9.76
C MET A 597 1.63 -8.14 10.41
N ARG A 598 0.96 -9.03 9.65
CA ARG A 598 -0.14 -9.83 10.22
C ARG A 598 0.39 -10.70 11.37
N PRO A 599 -0.22 -10.63 12.57
CA PRO A 599 0.15 -11.48 13.70
C PRO A 599 0.15 -12.96 13.31
N GLY A 600 1.26 -13.66 13.59
CA GLY A 600 1.39 -15.12 13.47
C GLY A 600 1.42 -15.71 12.05
N GLN A 601 1.21 -14.91 10.98
CA GLN A 601 1.16 -15.41 9.60
C GLN A 601 2.05 -14.65 8.61
N GLY A 602 2.42 -13.39 8.89
CA GLY A 602 3.15 -12.55 7.93
C GLY A 602 2.34 -12.23 6.67
N GLY A 603 3.02 -11.94 5.54
CA GLY A 603 2.37 -11.76 4.23
C GLY A 603 1.75 -10.37 3.95
N THR A 604 1.82 -9.43 4.90
CA THR A 604 1.47 -8.02 4.68
C THR A 604 2.43 -7.38 3.67
N GLN A 605 1.87 -6.73 2.65
CA GLN A 605 2.62 -5.95 1.67
C GLN A 605 2.41 -4.46 1.93
N GLN A 606 3.52 -3.74 2.03
CA GLN A 606 3.52 -2.28 2.06
C GLN A 606 3.09 -1.71 0.71
N TRP A 607 2.46 -0.54 0.71
CA TRP A 607 2.00 0.08 -0.51
C TRP A 607 3.15 0.74 -1.27
N GLY A 608 3.07 0.69 -2.60
CA GLY A 608 3.87 1.52 -3.48
C GLY A 608 3.08 2.73 -3.98
N ALA A 609 3.79 3.71 -4.53
CA ALA A 609 3.20 4.87 -5.21
C ALA A 609 2.20 4.46 -6.30
N PHE A 610 1.12 5.22 -6.45
CA PHE A 610 0.10 4.99 -7.47
C PHE A 610 -0.64 6.30 -7.81
N ASN A 611 -1.17 6.39 -9.03
CA ASN A 611 -1.96 7.53 -9.48
C ASN A 611 -3.47 7.19 -9.44
N LEU A 612 -4.30 8.24 -9.42
CA LEU A 612 -5.73 8.13 -9.68
C LEU A 612 -6.05 8.94 -10.94
N ASP A 613 -6.74 8.31 -11.90
CA ASP A 613 -7.06 8.90 -13.21
C ASP A 613 -8.58 9.11 -13.33
N PHE A 614 -9.02 10.36 -13.21
CA PHE A 614 -10.43 10.75 -13.26
C PHE A 614 -10.87 11.04 -14.70
N ASP A 615 -11.87 10.30 -15.19
CA ASP A 615 -12.45 10.46 -16.53
C ASP A 615 -13.53 11.55 -16.50
N ARG A 616 -13.26 12.69 -17.13
CA ARG A 616 -14.09 13.91 -17.09
C ARG A 616 -14.29 14.52 -18.47
N THR A 617 -15.24 15.45 -18.54
CA THR A 617 -15.47 16.29 -19.71
C THR A 617 -15.22 17.75 -19.34
N VAL A 618 -14.48 18.48 -20.16
CA VAL A 618 -14.33 19.93 -19.99
C VAL A 618 -15.65 20.60 -20.33
N THR A 619 -16.19 21.41 -19.42
CA THR A 619 -17.41 22.20 -19.64
C THR A 619 -17.11 23.66 -19.96
N LYS A 620 -15.97 24.17 -19.51
CA LYS A 620 -15.55 25.56 -19.71
C LYS A 620 -14.02 25.70 -19.65
N VAL A 621 -13.48 26.65 -20.40
CA VAL A 621 -12.08 27.08 -20.35
C VAL A 621 -12.04 28.60 -20.25
N GLU A 622 -11.36 29.14 -19.23
CA GLU A 622 -11.21 30.58 -18.97
C GLU A 622 -9.76 30.90 -18.61
N GLY A 623 -8.99 31.41 -19.57
CA GLY A 623 -7.54 31.55 -19.38
C GLY A 623 -6.90 30.19 -19.11
N SER A 624 -6.18 30.07 -17.99
CA SER A 624 -5.61 28.80 -17.49
C SER A 624 -6.61 27.91 -16.74
N ARG A 625 -7.81 28.40 -16.43
CA ARG A 625 -8.80 27.68 -15.61
C ARG A 625 -9.63 26.73 -16.46
N ILE A 626 -9.68 25.46 -16.05
CA ILE A 626 -10.51 24.40 -16.61
C ILE A 626 -11.70 24.15 -15.67
N THR A 627 -12.90 23.99 -16.22
CA THR A 627 -14.08 23.50 -15.49
C THR A 627 -14.53 22.16 -16.04
N LEU A 628 -14.94 21.25 -15.16
CA LEU A 628 -15.34 19.88 -15.45
C LEU A 628 -16.85 19.68 -15.31
N ASP A 629 -17.33 18.53 -15.79
CA ASP A 629 -18.72 18.06 -15.67
C ASP A 629 -19.06 17.46 -14.30
N VAL A 630 -18.08 16.83 -13.64
CA VAL A 630 -18.23 16.12 -12.37
C VAL A 630 -17.04 16.43 -11.45
N PRO A 631 -17.23 16.61 -10.13
CA PRO A 631 -16.16 16.94 -9.22
C PRO A 631 -15.06 15.88 -9.15
N LEU A 632 -13.86 16.31 -8.77
CA LEU A 632 -12.74 15.42 -8.42
C LEU A 632 -12.97 14.82 -7.04
N ALA A 633 -12.90 13.48 -6.94
CA ALA A 633 -13.22 12.77 -5.71
C ALA A 633 -12.03 12.67 -4.72
N ASN A 634 -10.88 13.20 -5.07
CA ASN A 634 -9.73 13.33 -4.18
C ASN A 634 -9.05 14.66 -4.46
N SER A 635 -8.48 15.26 -3.43
CA SER A 635 -7.64 16.45 -3.60
C SER A 635 -6.40 16.14 -4.44
N ILE A 636 -5.95 17.15 -5.18
CA ILE A 636 -4.65 17.20 -5.85
C ILE A 636 -3.80 18.16 -5.05
N ASP A 637 -2.65 17.71 -4.59
CA ASP A 637 -1.75 18.52 -3.77
C ASP A 637 -0.35 18.47 -4.38
N LEU A 638 0.22 19.64 -4.67
CA LEU A 638 1.54 19.75 -5.29
C LEU A 638 2.61 19.06 -4.43
N LYS A 639 2.48 19.09 -3.10
CA LYS A 639 3.45 18.46 -2.19
C LYS A 639 3.51 16.92 -2.39
N TRP A 640 2.40 16.33 -2.82
CA TRP A 640 2.28 14.90 -3.14
C TRP A 640 2.61 14.51 -4.57
N GLY A 641 2.98 15.49 -5.40
CA GLY A 641 3.32 15.29 -6.82
C GLY A 641 2.42 16.06 -7.78
N GLY A 642 1.39 16.76 -7.29
CA GLY A 642 0.49 17.56 -8.09
C GLY A 642 -0.41 16.73 -9.01
N GLY A 643 -0.85 17.36 -10.10
CA GLY A 643 -1.76 16.75 -11.04
C GLY A 643 -1.42 17.08 -12.48
N GLU A 644 -2.00 16.31 -13.39
CA GLU A 644 -1.78 16.41 -14.82
C GLU A 644 -3.12 16.27 -15.54
N LEU A 645 -3.30 17.02 -16.63
CA LEU A 645 -4.46 16.94 -17.49
C LEU A 645 -4.05 16.38 -18.85
N TYR A 646 -4.85 15.47 -19.38
CA TYR A 646 -4.67 14.86 -20.70
C TYR A 646 -6.01 14.86 -21.42
N LYS A 647 -6.02 15.12 -22.72
CA LYS A 647 -7.11 14.66 -23.59
C LYS A 647 -7.04 13.15 -23.75
N TYR A 648 -8.16 12.54 -24.09
CA TYR A 648 -8.17 11.12 -24.46
C TYR A 648 -9.15 10.81 -25.58
N SER A 649 -8.94 9.66 -26.21
CA SER A 649 -9.90 9.00 -27.10
C SER A 649 -10.34 7.65 -26.51
N ASP A 650 -11.56 7.23 -26.83
CA ASP A 650 -12.18 6.00 -26.31
C ASP A 650 -12.92 5.25 -27.41
N ALA A 651 -12.41 5.26 -28.64
CA ALA A 651 -13.09 4.65 -29.80
C ALA A 651 -13.38 3.15 -29.62
N GLY A 652 -12.58 2.44 -28.82
CA GLY A 652 -12.81 1.04 -28.47
C GLY A 652 -13.81 0.81 -27.34
N ARG A 653 -14.28 1.86 -26.64
CA ARG A 653 -15.25 1.77 -25.55
C ARG A 653 -16.67 1.84 -26.11
N ILE A 654 -17.39 0.72 -26.08
CA ILE A 654 -18.76 0.66 -26.60
C ILE A 654 -19.75 1.36 -25.67
N GLU A 655 -20.93 1.70 -26.20
CA GLU A 655 -21.98 2.34 -25.42
C GLU A 655 -23.38 1.90 -25.81
N GLN A 656 -24.39 2.31 -25.01
CA GLN A 656 -25.79 2.01 -25.26
C GLN A 656 -26.06 0.49 -25.21
N VAL A 657 -25.67 -0.16 -24.11
CA VAL A 657 -25.76 -1.62 -23.94
C VAL A 657 -26.45 -1.97 -22.63
N GLY A 658 -27.24 -3.06 -22.63
CA GLY A 658 -28.01 -3.42 -21.44
C GLY A 658 -28.35 -4.89 -21.32
N VAL A 659 -28.60 -5.32 -20.09
CA VAL A 659 -29.15 -6.64 -19.76
C VAL A 659 -30.35 -6.43 -18.84
N GLU A 660 -31.47 -7.07 -19.13
CA GLU A 660 -32.70 -6.80 -18.37
C GLU A 660 -33.73 -7.93 -18.34
N ASN A 661 -34.57 -7.90 -17.30
CA ASN A 661 -35.82 -8.64 -17.18
C ASN A 661 -35.72 -10.16 -17.20
N MET A 662 -34.81 -10.74 -16.42
CA MET A 662 -34.61 -12.19 -16.39
C MET A 662 -34.20 -12.71 -15.02
N ARG A 663 -34.43 -14.01 -14.81
CA ARG A 663 -33.85 -14.78 -13.73
C ARG A 663 -32.59 -15.47 -14.22
N VAL A 664 -31.58 -15.55 -13.36
CA VAL A 664 -30.32 -16.23 -13.60
C VAL A 664 -30.11 -17.25 -12.49
N ASP A 665 -29.65 -18.44 -12.87
CA ASP A 665 -29.34 -19.51 -11.94
C ASP A 665 -28.04 -20.22 -12.37
N SER A 666 -27.43 -20.99 -11.48
CA SER A 666 -26.26 -21.82 -11.80
C SER A 666 -26.46 -23.23 -11.29
N GLU A 667 -26.07 -24.23 -12.11
CA GLU A 667 -25.80 -25.57 -11.61
C GLU A 667 -24.57 -25.54 -10.69
N PHE A 668 -24.53 -26.43 -9.71
CA PHE A 668 -23.40 -26.61 -8.79
C PHE A 668 -23.52 -27.99 -8.12
N ASP A 669 -22.42 -28.48 -7.55
CA ASP A 669 -22.40 -29.73 -6.79
C ASP A 669 -22.92 -29.53 -5.37
N LYS A 670 -24.16 -30.00 -5.14
CA LYS A 670 -24.84 -29.93 -3.82
C LYS A 670 -24.19 -30.79 -2.75
N SER A 671 -23.30 -31.72 -3.11
CA SER A 671 -22.57 -32.53 -2.13
C SER A 671 -21.41 -31.77 -1.47
N ILE A 672 -20.97 -30.65 -2.06
CA ILE A 672 -19.92 -29.80 -1.52
C ILE A 672 -20.52 -28.83 -0.50
N ILE A 673 -20.32 -29.15 0.77
CA ILE A 673 -20.82 -28.40 1.92
C ILE A 673 -19.64 -27.99 2.80
N ASP A 674 -19.69 -26.78 3.34
CA ASP A 674 -18.76 -26.32 4.38
C ASP A 674 -19.56 -25.70 5.55
N THR A 675 -18.88 -25.51 6.68
CA THR A 675 -19.36 -24.84 7.89
C THR A 675 -18.41 -23.74 8.34
N VAL A 676 -17.22 -23.64 7.74
CA VAL A 676 -16.19 -22.65 8.08
C VAL A 676 -16.32 -21.43 7.17
N MET A 677 -16.13 -20.23 7.74
CA MET A 677 -16.07 -18.96 7.02
C MET A 677 -14.92 -18.09 7.57
N ASP A 678 -14.60 -16.98 6.89
CA ASP A 678 -13.49 -16.06 7.22
C ASP A 678 -13.13 -15.97 8.72
N ASN A 679 -14.10 -15.57 9.54
CA ASN A 679 -13.87 -15.22 10.94
C ASN A 679 -14.65 -16.12 11.91
N GLY A 680 -15.07 -17.32 11.46
CA GLY A 680 -15.85 -18.19 12.33
C GLY A 680 -16.47 -19.39 11.63
N LYS A 681 -17.58 -19.85 12.21
CA LYS A 681 -18.40 -20.94 11.69
C LYS A 681 -19.83 -20.45 11.48
N THR A 682 -20.54 -21.10 10.57
CA THR A 682 -21.95 -20.84 10.28
C THR A 682 -22.69 -22.17 10.06
N ASP A 683 -24.00 -22.10 9.85
CA ASP A 683 -24.79 -23.26 9.47
C ASP A 683 -24.28 -23.87 8.15
N PRO A 684 -24.43 -25.19 7.92
CA PRO A 684 -23.98 -25.82 6.69
C PRO A 684 -24.48 -25.10 5.44
N TYR A 685 -23.56 -24.80 4.52
CA TYR A 685 -23.86 -24.07 3.28
C TYR A 685 -23.19 -24.73 2.07
N TYR A 686 -23.75 -24.51 0.87
CA TYR A 686 -23.15 -24.99 -0.38
C TYR A 686 -21.88 -24.19 -0.73
N ALA A 687 -20.77 -24.91 -0.88
CA ALA A 687 -19.44 -24.33 -0.98
C ALA A 687 -18.71 -24.62 -2.30
N ASP A 688 -19.41 -25.23 -3.28
CA ASP A 688 -18.84 -25.46 -4.60
C ASP A 688 -18.36 -24.13 -5.25
N GLU A 689 -17.20 -24.16 -5.90
CA GLU A 689 -16.68 -23.02 -6.67
C GLU A 689 -16.58 -23.34 -8.16
N ASN A 690 -16.83 -24.58 -8.57
CA ASN A 690 -16.69 -25.05 -9.95
C ASN A 690 -17.99 -24.83 -10.72
N HIS A 691 -18.46 -23.59 -10.82
CA HIS A 691 -19.66 -23.22 -11.59
C HIS A 691 -19.70 -21.72 -11.92
N ALA A 692 -20.79 -21.23 -12.50
CA ALA A 692 -20.89 -19.83 -12.94
C ALA A 692 -20.61 -18.83 -11.80
N GLU A 693 -19.66 -17.93 -12.02
CA GLU A 693 -19.18 -16.99 -11.00
C GLU A 693 -19.95 -15.67 -11.03
N ARG A 694 -20.02 -15.06 -12.21
CA ARG A 694 -20.59 -13.72 -12.39
C ARG A 694 -21.68 -13.74 -13.44
N PHE A 695 -22.75 -12.99 -13.19
CA PHE A 695 -23.76 -12.82 -14.22
C PHE A 695 -23.28 -11.83 -15.29
N VAL A 696 -23.22 -10.52 -15.00
CA VAL A 696 -22.78 -9.52 -15.99
C VAL A 696 -21.47 -8.86 -15.59
N VAL A 697 -20.52 -8.84 -16.54
CA VAL A 697 -19.28 -8.07 -16.44
C VAL A 697 -19.29 -6.96 -17.48
N PHE A 698 -19.24 -5.70 -17.05
CA PHE A 698 -19.06 -4.54 -17.91
C PHE A 698 -17.60 -4.10 -17.88
N ASN A 699 -16.91 -4.08 -19.01
CA ASN A 699 -15.56 -3.51 -19.08
C ASN A 699 -15.33 -2.88 -20.46
N SER A 700 -14.67 -1.72 -20.53
CA SER A 700 -14.58 -0.94 -21.78
C SER A 700 -15.99 -0.60 -22.33
N VAL A 701 -16.86 -0.13 -21.43
CA VAL A 701 -18.26 0.29 -21.72
C VAL A 701 -18.53 1.66 -21.13
N LYS A 702 -19.37 2.47 -21.78
CA LYS A 702 -20.06 3.60 -21.14
C LYS A 702 -21.56 3.56 -21.40
N ASN A 703 -22.35 4.24 -20.59
CA ASN A 703 -23.81 4.34 -20.80
C ASN A 703 -24.47 2.96 -20.90
N GLY A 704 -24.26 2.12 -19.87
CA GLY A 704 -24.78 0.76 -19.82
C GLY A 704 -25.67 0.51 -18.60
N TRP A 705 -26.43 -0.58 -18.62
CA TRP A 705 -27.28 -0.92 -17.48
C TRP A 705 -27.52 -2.42 -17.27
N LEU A 706 -27.81 -2.77 -16.02
CA LEU A 706 -28.43 -4.02 -15.61
C LEU A 706 -29.72 -3.66 -14.84
N ARG A 707 -30.89 -4.17 -15.26
CA ARG A 707 -32.15 -3.89 -14.52
C ARG A 707 -33.14 -5.03 -14.46
N GLU A 708 -33.94 -5.07 -13.39
CA GLU A 708 -35.03 -6.03 -13.21
C GLU A 708 -34.52 -7.49 -13.35
N VAL A 709 -33.55 -7.88 -12.53
CA VAL A 709 -32.91 -9.19 -12.58
C VAL A 709 -32.88 -9.86 -11.21
N THR A 710 -33.14 -11.17 -11.19
CA THR A 710 -32.92 -12.01 -10.01
C THR A 710 -31.81 -13.00 -10.31
N THR A 711 -30.80 -13.11 -9.44
CA THR A 711 -29.73 -14.10 -9.56
C THR A 711 -29.72 -15.06 -8.37
N THR A 712 -29.55 -16.35 -8.62
CA THR A 712 -29.36 -17.38 -7.60
C THR A 712 -28.13 -18.25 -7.89
N HIS A 713 -27.52 -18.80 -6.83
CA HIS A 713 -26.43 -19.79 -6.90
C HIS A 713 -25.17 -19.37 -7.67
N LEU A 714 -24.94 -18.08 -7.90
CA LEU A 714 -23.65 -17.60 -8.42
C LEU A 714 -22.59 -17.64 -7.32
N SER A 715 -21.33 -17.91 -7.68
CA SER A 715 -20.23 -17.95 -6.70
C SER A 715 -19.61 -16.59 -6.38
N TYR A 716 -19.83 -15.57 -7.22
CA TYR A 716 -19.11 -14.31 -7.12
C TYR A 716 -19.97 -13.05 -7.20
N ALA A 717 -20.60 -12.70 -8.33
CA ALA A 717 -21.27 -11.41 -8.50
C ALA A 717 -22.50 -11.43 -9.41
N THR A 718 -23.48 -10.59 -9.06
CA THR A 718 -24.57 -10.22 -9.96
C THR A 718 -24.08 -9.25 -11.01
N ALA A 719 -23.31 -8.23 -10.59
CA ALA A 719 -22.72 -7.26 -11.49
C ALA A 719 -21.28 -6.92 -11.10
N LEU A 720 -20.38 -7.01 -12.07
CA LEU A 720 -19.03 -6.45 -11.99
C LEU A 720 -18.92 -5.29 -12.98
N VAL A 721 -18.73 -4.08 -12.46
CA VAL A 721 -18.44 -2.89 -13.27
C VAL A 721 -16.94 -2.66 -13.29
N GLY A 722 -16.27 -3.15 -14.33
CA GLY A 722 -14.82 -3.14 -14.51
C GLY A 722 -14.19 -1.77 -14.64
N ARG A 723 -12.86 -1.70 -14.47
CA ARG A 723 -12.07 -0.44 -14.40
C ARG A 723 -12.23 0.48 -15.60
N GLN A 724 -12.46 -0.09 -16.79
CA GLN A 724 -12.66 0.69 -18.01
C GLN A 724 -14.14 0.99 -18.29
N ALA A 725 -15.03 0.80 -17.32
CA ALA A 725 -16.44 1.16 -17.43
C ALA A 725 -16.75 2.52 -16.77
N LYS A 726 -17.72 3.25 -17.33
CA LYS A 726 -18.20 4.56 -16.84
C LYS A 726 -19.72 4.70 -17.05
N TRP A 727 -20.43 5.40 -16.16
CA TRP A 727 -21.88 5.63 -16.31
C TRP A 727 -22.70 4.34 -16.48
N ILE A 728 -22.46 3.38 -15.59
CA ILE A 728 -23.24 2.15 -15.51
C ILE A 728 -24.29 2.27 -14.42
N THR A 729 -25.53 1.88 -14.71
CA THR A 729 -26.60 1.75 -13.70
C THR A 729 -26.94 0.29 -13.46
N VAL A 730 -26.88 -0.16 -12.21
CA VAL A 730 -27.39 -1.47 -11.76
C VAL A 730 -28.60 -1.23 -10.86
N GLN A 731 -29.80 -1.58 -11.31
CA GLN A 731 -31.00 -1.26 -10.56
C GLN A 731 -32.03 -2.37 -10.49
N ASP A 732 -32.84 -2.34 -9.42
CA ASP A 732 -34.00 -3.23 -9.30
C ASP A 732 -33.61 -4.72 -9.39
N THR A 733 -32.45 -5.08 -8.81
CA THR A 733 -31.92 -6.45 -8.81
C THR A 733 -32.07 -7.15 -7.45
N THR A 734 -32.14 -8.46 -7.48
CA THR A 734 -32.22 -9.33 -6.30
C THR A 734 -31.18 -10.45 -6.40
N THR A 735 -30.29 -10.56 -5.40
CA THR A 735 -29.25 -11.61 -5.34
C THR A 735 -29.53 -12.53 -4.17
N LEU A 736 -29.70 -13.83 -4.40
CA LEU A 736 -30.05 -14.82 -3.36
C LEU A 736 -29.11 -16.04 -3.43
N ASP A 737 -29.02 -16.77 -2.32
CA ASP A 737 -28.46 -18.12 -2.24
C ASP A 737 -27.13 -18.33 -2.98
N MET A 738 -26.12 -17.49 -2.71
CA MET A 738 -24.80 -17.61 -3.33
C MET A 738 -24.11 -18.91 -2.92
N VAL A 739 -23.34 -19.51 -3.83
CA VAL A 739 -22.66 -20.81 -3.64
C VAL A 739 -21.16 -20.67 -3.88
N SER A 740 -20.36 -20.78 -2.83
CA SER A 740 -18.90 -20.70 -2.83
C SER A 740 -18.41 -20.89 -1.39
N ILE A 741 -17.14 -21.20 -1.16
CA ILE A 741 -16.54 -20.98 0.17
C ILE A 741 -16.70 -19.51 0.59
N ILE A 742 -16.94 -19.26 1.88
CA ILE A 742 -17.13 -17.92 2.44
C ILE A 742 -15.80 -17.39 2.99
N THR A 743 -14.80 -17.32 2.12
CA THR A 743 -13.45 -16.83 2.46
C THR A 743 -12.97 -15.72 1.52
N GLY A 744 -11.75 -15.20 1.75
CA GLY A 744 -11.11 -14.11 0.99
C GLY A 744 -11.33 -14.17 -0.51
N GLY A 745 -11.88 -13.12 -1.13
CA GLY A 745 -11.95 -13.01 -2.60
C GLY A 745 -13.21 -13.58 -3.26
N ARG A 746 -14.33 -13.77 -2.54
CA ARG A 746 -15.59 -14.33 -3.07
C ARG A 746 -16.82 -13.50 -2.65
N ARG A 747 -17.95 -13.74 -3.32
CA ARG A 747 -19.29 -13.21 -3.02
C ARG A 747 -19.37 -11.67 -2.91
N TYR A 748 -18.95 -11.01 -3.98
CA TYR A 748 -18.98 -9.55 -4.17
C TYR A 748 -20.18 -9.20 -5.07
N ALA A 749 -21.38 -9.08 -4.50
CA ALA A 749 -22.63 -9.10 -5.28
C ALA A 749 -22.73 -7.93 -6.29
N ILE A 750 -22.60 -6.70 -5.80
CA ILE A 750 -22.55 -5.48 -6.62
C ILE A 750 -21.15 -4.89 -6.49
N HIS A 751 -20.31 -5.14 -7.49
CA HIS A 751 -18.88 -4.87 -7.43
C HIS A 751 -18.45 -3.78 -8.41
N PHE A 752 -18.01 -2.64 -7.88
CA PHE A 752 -17.51 -1.52 -8.66
C PHE A 752 -15.98 -1.43 -8.66
N GLN A 753 -15.40 -1.49 -9.86
CA GLN A 753 -14.02 -1.13 -10.18
C GLN A 753 -13.93 0.12 -11.07
N GLY A 754 -15.01 0.44 -11.80
CA GLY A 754 -15.15 1.61 -12.66
C GLY A 754 -15.63 2.85 -11.90
N GLN A 755 -15.97 3.90 -12.65
CA GLN A 755 -16.26 5.23 -12.11
C GLN A 755 -17.61 5.80 -12.55
N GLN A 756 -18.21 6.69 -11.76
CA GLN A 756 -19.51 7.33 -12.04
C GLN A 756 -20.64 6.31 -12.22
N SER A 757 -20.61 5.24 -11.43
CA SER A 757 -21.60 4.16 -11.46
C SER A 757 -22.65 4.35 -10.37
N LEU A 758 -23.88 3.93 -10.68
CA LEU A 758 -25.03 3.96 -9.77
C LEU A 758 -25.54 2.55 -9.56
N ALA A 759 -25.71 2.13 -8.32
CA ALA A 759 -26.48 0.95 -7.95
C ALA A 759 -27.68 1.41 -7.12
N GLN A 760 -28.91 1.16 -7.58
CA GLN A 760 -30.11 1.60 -6.84
C GLN A 760 -31.17 0.53 -6.66
N ARG A 761 -31.84 0.49 -5.49
CA ARG A 761 -32.94 -0.46 -5.20
C ARG A 761 -32.56 -1.91 -5.46
N ASN A 762 -31.40 -2.29 -4.93
CA ASN A 762 -30.90 -3.65 -5.02
C ASN A 762 -31.06 -4.35 -3.67
N HIS A 763 -31.44 -5.61 -3.72
CA HIS A 763 -31.53 -6.49 -2.56
C HIS A 763 -30.49 -7.61 -2.67
N VAL A 764 -29.74 -7.87 -1.59
CA VAL A 764 -28.68 -8.88 -1.58
C VAL A 764 -28.75 -9.75 -0.33
N GLU A 765 -28.73 -11.06 -0.53
CA GLU A 765 -28.67 -12.10 0.50
C GLU A 765 -27.38 -12.93 0.39
N THR A 766 -26.87 -13.46 1.51
CA THR A 766 -25.78 -14.46 1.59
C THR A 766 -24.42 -14.03 1.00
N SER A 767 -24.27 -12.73 0.75
CA SER A 767 -23.01 -12.17 0.28
C SER A 767 -21.97 -12.09 1.39
N ARG A 768 -20.69 -12.05 1.00
CA ARG A 768 -19.68 -11.50 1.89
C ARG A 768 -19.75 -9.98 1.85
N HIS A 769 -19.59 -9.39 0.67
CA HIS A 769 -19.62 -7.95 0.49
C HIS A 769 -20.73 -7.62 -0.52
N ALA A 770 -21.85 -7.07 -0.04
CA ALA A 770 -23.01 -6.79 -0.89
C ALA A 770 -22.75 -5.62 -1.84
N PHE A 771 -22.37 -4.46 -1.29
CA PHE A 771 -22.10 -3.23 -2.02
C PHE A 771 -20.62 -2.85 -1.87
N VAL A 772 -19.81 -3.22 -2.86
CA VAL A 772 -18.35 -3.21 -2.72
C VAL A 772 -17.67 -2.39 -3.82
N VAL A 773 -16.65 -1.65 -3.41
CA VAL A 773 -15.78 -0.89 -4.31
C VAL A 773 -14.36 -1.43 -4.20
N ASP A 774 -13.72 -1.73 -5.31
CA ASP A 774 -12.37 -2.32 -5.36
C ASP A 774 -11.28 -1.27 -5.03
N SER A 775 -10.04 -1.70 -5.14
CA SER A 775 -8.83 -0.93 -4.99
C SER A 775 -8.64 0.17 -6.01
N ARG A 776 -8.24 1.34 -5.49
CA ARG A 776 -7.81 2.52 -6.25
C ARG A 776 -8.86 2.97 -7.25
N VAL A 777 -10.13 2.83 -6.90
CA VAL A 777 -11.27 3.20 -7.74
C VAL A 777 -11.52 4.70 -7.63
N GLN A 778 -11.72 5.33 -8.78
CA GLN A 778 -11.98 6.76 -8.88
C GLN A 778 -13.49 7.01 -8.85
N GLY A 779 -13.99 7.74 -7.86
CA GLY A 779 -15.39 8.14 -7.81
C GLY A 779 -15.76 9.33 -8.73
N PRO A 780 -16.99 9.86 -8.58
CA PRO A 780 -18.00 9.40 -7.63
C PRO A 780 -18.60 8.04 -7.99
N ASN A 781 -18.99 7.22 -7.02
CA ASN A 781 -19.80 6.01 -7.21
C ASN A 781 -20.89 5.96 -6.14
N VAL A 782 -22.10 5.51 -6.49
CA VAL A 782 -23.28 5.64 -5.63
C VAL A 782 -23.98 4.28 -5.44
N PHE A 783 -24.28 3.95 -4.19
CA PHE A 783 -25.25 2.93 -3.79
C PHE A 783 -26.45 3.65 -3.15
N LEU A 784 -27.66 3.41 -3.67
CA LEU A 784 -28.87 4.17 -3.34
C LEU A 784 -30.06 3.25 -3.01
N ASP A 785 -30.75 3.48 -1.89
CA ASP A 785 -31.99 2.79 -1.50
C ASP A 785 -31.89 1.23 -1.55
N GLY A 786 -30.77 0.66 -1.10
CA GLY A 786 -30.48 -0.79 -1.16
C GLY A 786 -30.57 -1.47 0.20
N THR A 787 -30.89 -2.77 0.22
CA THR A 787 -31.03 -3.56 1.45
C THR A 787 -30.27 -4.87 1.38
N THR A 788 -29.92 -5.41 2.54
CA THR A 788 -29.21 -6.69 2.65
C THR A 788 -29.77 -7.55 3.78
N ASP A 789 -29.74 -8.87 3.60
CA ASP A 789 -30.07 -9.88 4.61
C ASP A 789 -28.99 -10.96 4.67
N LYS A 790 -28.86 -11.67 5.80
CA LYS A 790 -27.90 -12.77 6.02
C LYS A 790 -26.47 -12.43 5.53
N ASN A 791 -25.88 -11.38 6.09
CA ASN A 791 -24.56 -10.89 5.70
C ASN A 791 -23.43 -11.69 6.37
N PHE A 792 -22.42 -12.08 5.60
CA PHE A 792 -21.20 -12.73 6.14
C PHE A 792 -20.02 -11.75 6.30
N ASN A 793 -20.12 -10.54 5.76
CA ASN A 793 -19.18 -9.44 5.97
C ASN A 793 -19.88 -8.09 5.71
N THR A 794 -19.12 -7.00 5.71
CA THR A 794 -19.62 -5.63 5.52
C THR A 794 -19.63 -5.21 4.05
N SER A 795 -20.53 -4.31 3.67
CA SER A 795 -20.40 -3.49 2.46
C SER A 795 -19.33 -2.43 2.66
N GLU A 796 -18.41 -2.28 1.73
CA GLU A 796 -17.26 -1.41 1.97
C GLU A 796 -16.49 -1.07 0.69
N PRO A 797 -15.74 0.05 0.66
CA PRO A 797 -14.50 0.04 -0.08
C PRO A 797 -13.61 -1.10 0.45
N HIS A 798 -13.15 -1.99 -0.42
CA HIS A 798 -12.60 -3.26 0.03
C HIS A 798 -11.12 -3.20 0.43
N HIS A 799 -10.30 -2.47 -0.33
CA HIS A 799 -8.85 -2.35 -0.09
C HIS A 799 -8.24 -1.19 -0.87
N LYS A 800 -7.14 -0.62 -0.39
CA LYS A 800 -6.23 0.26 -1.14
C LYS A 800 -6.87 1.50 -1.81
N TRP A 801 -7.30 2.46 -1.01
CA TRP A 801 -7.57 3.86 -1.37
C TRP A 801 -8.55 4.07 -2.54
N SER A 802 -9.76 3.56 -2.42
CA SER A 802 -10.89 4.02 -3.25
C SER A 802 -11.33 5.42 -2.81
N VAL A 803 -11.86 6.24 -3.72
CA VAL A 803 -12.28 7.61 -3.42
C VAL A 803 -13.69 7.95 -3.90
N GLY A 804 -14.43 8.75 -3.13
CA GLY A 804 -15.73 9.31 -3.56
C GLY A 804 -16.86 8.30 -3.67
N GLY A 805 -17.05 7.42 -2.67
CA GLY A 805 -18.25 6.59 -2.61
C GLY A 805 -19.37 7.23 -1.80
N LEU A 806 -20.62 7.04 -2.23
CA LEU A 806 -21.81 7.40 -1.48
C LEU A 806 -22.64 6.14 -1.19
N TYR A 807 -22.94 5.91 0.09
CA TYR A 807 -24.00 5.00 0.54
C TYR A 807 -25.16 5.87 1.02
N ASP A 808 -26.25 5.92 0.27
CA ASP A 808 -27.41 6.78 0.52
C ASP A 808 -28.65 5.90 0.72
N ASN A 809 -29.27 5.96 1.90
CA ASN A 809 -30.37 5.08 2.30
C ASN A 809 -30.05 3.59 2.12
N ILE A 810 -28.84 3.18 2.51
CA ILE A 810 -28.43 1.78 2.49
C ILE A 810 -28.68 1.14 3.85
N GLN A 811 -29.39 0.02 3.86
CA GLN A 811 -29.60 -0.83 5.02
C GLN A 811 -28.68 -2.05 4.93
N ALA A 812 -27.48 -1.92 5.50
CA ALA A 812 -26.45 -2.96 5.49
C ALA A 812 -25.37 -2.67 6.54
N PRO A 813 -24.65 -3.68 7.04
CA PRO A 813 -23.38 -3.45 7.70
C PRO A 813 -22.40 -2.76 6.74
N ILE A 814 -21.87 -1.59 7.09
CA ILE A 814 -20.93 -0.80 6.28
C ILE A 814 -19.62 -0.56 7.05
N SER A 815 -18.48 -0.61 6.35
CA SER A 815 -17.16 -0.40 6.97
C SER A 815 -16.25 0.45 6.08
N ILE A 816 -15.82 1.61 6.55
CA ILE A 816 -14.92 2.53 5.85
C ILE A 816 -13.77 2.87 6.78
N ARG A 817 -12.65 2.14 6.67
CA ARG A 817 -11.61 2.13 7.71
C ARG A 817 -10.19 1.88 7.21
N ASP A 818 -9.22 2.06 8.10
CA ASP A 818 -7.91 1.42 7.96
C ASP A 818 -8.04 -0.07 8.28
N ARG A 819 -7.85 -0.92 7.27
CA ARG A 819 -7.92 -2.37 7.37
C ARG A 819 -6.58 -3.00 7.77
N ALA A 820 -5.53 -2.19 7.96
CA ALA A 820 -4.21 -2.61 8.35
C ALA A 820 -3.71 -3.84 7.55
N TRP A 821 -3.35 -4.93 8.23
CA TRP A 821 -2.83 -6.17 7.68
C TRP A 821 -3.88 -7.14 7.11
N LEU A 822 -5.17 -6.78 7.10
CA LEU A 822 -6.18 -7.63 6.47
C LEU A 822 -5.85 -7.83 4.98
N GLY A 823 -6.25 -8.99 4.46
CA GLY A 823 -5.79 -9.46 3.15
C GLY A 823 -4.26 -9.44 3.05
N SER A 824 -3.71 -8.83 2.00
CA SER A 824 -2.26 -8.72 1.82
C SER A 824 -1.69 -7.37 2.31
N GLY A 825 -2.32 -6.70 3.28
CA GLY A 825 -2.03 -5.28 3.59
C GLY A 825 -3.00 -4.33 2.87
N HIS A 826 -4.29 -4.48 3.17
CA HIS A 826 -5.35 -3.71 2.54
C HIS A 826 -5.37 -2.23 2.95
N GLY A 827 -4.87 -1.90 4.16
CA GLY A 827 -4.70 -0.53 4.64
C GLY A 827 -5.97 0.34 4.57
N TRP A 828 -5.79 1.65 4.41
CA TRP A 828 -6.89 2.60 4.18
C TRP A 828 -7.74 2.19 2.97
N SER A 829 -9.00 1.86 3.23
CA SER A 829 -9.89 1.33 2.19
C SER A 829 -10.57 2.42 1.37
N GLY A 830 -11.15 3.43 2.01
CA GLY A 830 -11.90 4.51 1.37
C GLY A 830 -11.56 5.90 1.91
N ALA A 831 -11.60 6.89 1.03
CA ALA A 831 -11.36 8.31 1.32
C ALA A 831 -12.37 9.21 0.60
N ASN A 832 -12.82 10.31 1.23
CA ASN A 832 -13.88 11.17 0.68
C ASN A 832 -15.21 10.41 0.46
N TYR A 833 -15.51 9.45 1.33
CA TYR A 833 -16.76 8.69 1.31
C TYR A 833 -17.83 9.37 2.17
N VAL A 834 -19.10 9.16 1.81
CA VAL A 834 -20.26 9.62 2.58
C VAL A 834 -21.20 8.45 2.82
N THR A 835 -21.63 8.27 4.07
CA THR A 835 -22.82 7.49 4.41
C THR A 835 -23.91 8.46 4.83
N TRP A 836 -25.01 8.51 4.09
CA TRP A 836 -26.15 9.41 4.29
C TRP A 836 -27.39 8.60 4.62
N ASN A 837 -28.01 8.86 5.78
CA ASN A 837 -29.23 8.17 6.22
C ASN A 837 -29.15 6.64 6.11
N THR A 838 -28.00 6.06 6.43
CA THR A 838 -27.81 4.60 6.39
C THR A 838 -28.31 3.93 7.65
N GLU A 839 -28.61 2.64 7.54
CA GLU A 839 -29.02 1.79 8.66
C GLU A 839 -28.12 0.56 8.80
N GLY A 840 -27.92 0.08 10.03
CA GLY A 840 -27.18 -1.14 10.34
C GLY A 840 -25.93 -0.91 11.19
N ALA A 841 -24.94 -1.79 11.11
CA ALA A 841 -23.65 -1.59 11.77
C ALA A 841 -22.75 -0.71 10.89
N LEU A 842 -22.11 0.33 11.45
CA LEU A 842 -21.26 1.24 10.69
C LEU A 842 -19.91 1.47 11.38
N THR A 843 -18.82 1.26 10.64
CA THR A 843 -17.49 1.78 10.96
C THR A 843 -17.13 2.87 9.95
N SER A 844 -16.67 4.03 10.42
CA SER A 844 -16.20 5.12 9.54
C SER A 844 -15.06 5.89 10.19
N GLN A 845 -13.87 5.82 9.60
CA GLN A 845 -12.65 6.49 10.08
C GLN A 845 -12.17 7.56 9.08
N GLN A 846 -11.40 8.54 9.55
CA GLN A 846 -10.80 9.60 8.75
C GLN A 846 -9.37 9.21 8.33
N PRO A 847 -9.09 9.08 7.02
CA PRO A 847 -7.72 8.93 6.53
C PRO A 847 -6.91 10.23 6.69
N PRO A 848 -5.57 10.20 6.85
CA PRO A 848 -4.78 11.40 7.21
C PRO A 848 -4.88 12.60 6.25
N THR A 849 -5.18 12.37 4.97
CA THR A 849 -5.20 13.42 3.91
C THR A 849 -6.57 13.61 3.26
N ALA A 850 -7.62 13.02 3.83
CA ALA A 850 -8.98 13.04 3.28
C ALA A 850 -10.01 12.95 4.41
N GLN A 851 -11.30 13.09 4.10
CA GLN A 851 -12.36 13.02 5.10
C GLN A 851 -13.43 12.03 4.69
N ASN A 852 -13.84 11.14 5.59
CA ASN A 852 -15.07 10.38 5.42
C ASN A 852 -16.18 10.99 6.28
N TYR A 853 -17.44 10.85 5.86
CA TYR A 853 -18.59 11.47 6.52
C TYR A 853 -19.65 10.42 6.83
N ALA A 854 -20.19 10.45 8.05
CA ALA A 854 -21.30 9.62 8.49
C ALA A 854 -22.40 10.51 9.08
N ILE A 855 -23.47 10.73 8.30
CA ILE A 855 -24.51 11.71 8.60
C ILE A 855 -25.87 11.01 8.60
N GLY A 856 -26.60 11.16 9.71
CA GLY A 856 -27.96 10.64 9.87
C GLY A 856 -28.05 9.12 10.00
N HIS A 857 -26.99 8.48 10.48
CA HIS A 857 -26.93 7.01 10.61
C HIS A 857 -27.80 6.50 11.76
N VAL A 858 -28.60 5.46 11.52
CA VAL A 858 -29.41 4.77 12.55
C VAL A 858 -28.92 3.33 12.70
N GLY A 859 -28.31 3.02 13.84
CA GLY A 859 -27.80 1.68 14.11
C GLY A 859 -26.58 1.67 15.01
N THR A 860 -25.79 0.60 14.94
CA THR A 860 -24.64 0.39 15.81
C THR A 860 -23.39 1.02 15.23
N VAL A 861 -22.75 1.92 15.96
CA VAL A 861 -21.40 2.40 15.64
C VAL A 861 -20.38 1.34 16.07
N VAL A 862 -19.58 0.86 15.12
CA VAL A 862 -18.58 -0.19 15.32
C VAL A 862 -17.17 0.42 15.21
N PRO A 863 -16.29 0.24 16.20
CA PRO A 863 -14.91 0.72 16.13
C PRO A 863 -14.11 0.17 14.94
N GLY A 864 -13.09 0.92 14.52
CA GLY A 864 -12.10 0.46 13.56
C GLY A 864 -11.33 -0.78 14.02
N LEU A 865 -10.66 -1.46 13.08
CA LEU A 865 -9.72 -2.55 13.42
C LEU A 865 -8.51 -2.01 14.18
N VAL A 866 -8.08 -0.80 13.84
CA VAL A 866 -6.96 -0.07 14.45
C VAL A 866 -7.42 1.35 14.81
N PRO A 867 -6.96 1.94 15.93
CA PRO A 867 -6.00 1.38 16.89
C PRO A 867 -6.50 0.13 17.64
N SER A 868 -5.57 -0.75 18.00
CA SER A 868 -5.80 -1.97 18.79
C SER A 868 -4.61 -2.22 19.71
N THR A 869 -4.66 -3.28 20.52
CA THR A 869 -3.51 -3.71 21.34
C THR A 869 -2.28 -4.07 20.50
N TYR A 870 -2.47 -4.53 19.26
CA TYR A 870 -1.38 -4.91 18.37
C TYR A 870 -0.81 -3.73 17.56
N ASP A 871 -1.67 -2.80 17.10
CA ASP A 871 -1.25 -1.55 16.47
C ASP A 871 -1.92 -0.38 17.21
N PRO A 872 -1.25 0.24 18.19
CA PRO A 872 -1.83 1.26 19.05
C PRO A 872 -1.80 2.66 18.43
N ARG A 873 -1.26 2.84 17.22
CA ARG A 873 -1.10 4.16 16.62
C ARG A 873 -2.48 4.80 16.38
N PRO A 874 -2.66 6.10 16.66
CA PRO A 874 -3.98 6.73 16.62
C PRO A 874 -4.54 6.77 15.20
N ARG A 875 -5.85 6.53 15.06
CA ARG A 875 -6.63 6.81 13.85
C ARG A 875 -7.73 7.79 14.23
N SER A 876 -7.92 8.81 13.41
CA SER A 876 -9.04 9.74 13.59
C SER A 876 -10.35 9.10 13.13
N GLU A 877 -11.44 9.47 13.79
CA GLU A 877 -12.78 9.08 13.38
C GLU A 877 -13.26 9.95 12.21
N ALA A 878 -14.20 9.42 11.41
CA ALA A 878 -14.89 10.21 10.39
C ALA A 878 -15.63 11.41 11.00
N PHE A 879 -16.18 12.28 10.16
CA PHE A 879 -17.11 13.31 10.62
C PHE A 879 -18.46 12.62 10.89
N TRP A 880 -18.83 12.51 12.17
CA TRP A 880 -20.08 11.90 12.60
C TRP A 880 -21.09 12.96 13.03
N GLU A 881 -22.31 12.87 12.50
CA GLU A 881 -23.39 13.79 12.85
C GLU A 881 -24.77 13.11 12.83
N SER A 882 -25.63 13.52 13.77
CA SER A 882 -27.01 13.02 13.90
C SER A 882 -27.10 11.49 14.03
N THR A 883 -26.15 10.86 14.73
CA THR A 883 -26.23 9.42 15.03
C THR A 883 -27.49 9.10 15.83
N GLY A 884 -28.26 8.11 15.38
CA GLY A 884 -29.52 7.70 15.97
C GLY A 884 -30.77 8.34 15.36
N ALA A 885 -30.62 9.27 14.41
CA ALA A 885 -31.75 9.88 13.71
C ALA A 885 -31.39 10.26 12.27
N HIS A 886 -32.29 9.99 11.32
CA HIS A 886 -32.11 10.46 9.94
C HIS A 886 -32.21 11.98 9.84
N VAL A 887 -31.45 12.53 8.90
CA VAL A 887 -31.45 13.96 8.57
C VAL A 887 -32.28 14.26 7.33
N THR A 888 -32.62 15.53 7.13
CA THR A 888 -33.14 16.05 5.86
C THR A 888 -32.02 16.74 5.05
N PRO A 889 -32.04 16.67 3.70
CA PRO A 889 -32.97 15.91 2.86
C PRO A 889 -32.83 14.38 3.05
N VAL A 890 -33.90 13.64 2.73
CA VAL A 890 -33.93 12.17 2.91
C VAL A 890 -32.83 11.47 2.09
N SER A 891 -32.49 11.99 0.92
CA SER A 891 -31.40 11.47 0.10
C SER A 891 -30.54 12.62 -0.42
N LEU A 892 -29.23 12.51 -0.19
CA LEU A 892 -28.23 13.44 -0.71
C LEU A 892 -28.14 13.36 -2.23
N TYR A 893 -28.06 12.14 -2.80
CA TYR A 893 -27.96 11.94 -4.25
C TYR A 893 -29.17 12.52 -5.00
N LYS A 894 -30.38 12.21 -4.51
CA LYS A 894 -31.62 12.69 -5.15
C LYS A 894 -31.71 14.21 -5.05
N GLN A 895 -31.37 14.81 -3.91
CA GLN A 895 -31.37 16.26 -3.78
C GLN A 895 -30.36 16.93 -4.73
N GLN A 896 -29.13 16.41 -4.80
CA GLN A 896 -28.13 16.92 -5.75
C GLN A 896 -28.58 16.78 -7.21
N LEU A 897 -29.24 15.66 -7.53
CA LEU A 897 -29.79 15.44 -8.88
C LEU A 897 -30.91 16.41 -9.22
N LEU A 898 -31.81 16.68 -8.27
CA LEU A 898 -32.87 17.68 -8.40
C LEU A 898 -32.27 19.06 -8.72
N GLU A 899 -31.19 19.44 -8.07
CA GLU A 899 -30.53 20.73 -8.30
C GLU A 899 -29.86 20.82 -9.65
N ARG A 900 -29.22 19.73 -10.09
CA ARG A 900 -28.49 19.69 -11.36
C ARG A 900 -29.42 19.61 -12.57
N LYS A 901 -30.53 18.86 -12.47
CA LYS A 901 -31.38 18.49 -13.63
C LYS A 901 -32.88 18.76 -13.46
N GLY A 902 -33.33 19.22 -12.30
CA GLY A 902 -34.75 19.49 -12.05
C GLY A 902 -35.56 18.23 -11.67
N PRO A 903 -36.86 18.41 -11.39
CA PRO A 903 -37.72 17.36 -10.81
C PRO A 903 -37.93 16.15 -11.73
N ASP A 904 -37.98 16.35 -13.05
CA ASP A 904 -38.15 15.25 -14.02
C ASP A 904 -37.05 14.19 -13.89
N ALA A 905 -35.82 14.61 -13.54
CA ALA A 905 -34.70 13.70 -13.33
C ALA A 905 -34.95 12.69 -12.20
N LEU A 906 -35.72 13.07 -11.17
CA LEU A 906 -36.12 12.17 -10.09
C LEU A 906 -37.13 11.13 -10.57
N GLN A 907 -38.08 11.56 -11.41
CA GLN A 907 -39.04 10.64 -12.02
C GLN A 907 -38.33 9.61 -12.90
N PHE A 908 -37.31 10.03 -13.66
CA PHE A 908 -36.56 9.13 -14.55
C PHE A 908 -35.74 8.05 -13.84
N ILE A 909 -35.35 8.27 -12.58
CA ILE A 909 -34.64 7.25 -11.79
C ILE A 909 -35.56 6.46 -10.86
N SER A 910 -36.85 6.80 -10.81
CA SER A 910 -37.86 6.03 -10.09
C SER A 910 -38.04 4.64 -10.71
N ARG A 911 -38.57 3.69 -9.94
CA ARG A 911 -38.83 2.35 -10.48
C ARG A 911 -39.98 2.40 -11.48
N LEU A 912 -39.69 2.06 -12.72
CA LEU A 912 -40.67 1.86 -13.79
C LEU A 912 -40.53 0.44 -14.33
N PRO A 913 -41.55 -0.43 -14.14
CA PRO A 913 -41.56 -1.74 -14.77
C PRO A 913 -41.41 -1.63 -16.28
N LEU A 914 -40.76 -2.62 -16.89
CA LEU A 914 -40.66 -2.68 -18.34
C LEU A 914 -42.05 -2.85 -18.98
N PRO A 915 -42.37 -2.10 -20.05
CA PRO A 915 -43.63 -2.27 -20.75
C PRO A 915 -43.68 -3.63 -21.44
N SER A 916 -44.80 -4.34 -21.28
CA SER A 916 -45.09 -5.58 -22.01
C SER A 916 -45.74 -5.31 -23.37
N GLY A 917 -45.75 -6.29 -24.28
CA GLY A 917 -46.45 -6.21 -25.57
C GLY A 917 -45.56 -5.80 -26.74
N SER A 918 -45.84 -4.65 -27.36
CA SER A 918 -45.25 -4.24 -28.66
C SER A 918 -43.73 -4.15 -28.65
N LEU A 919 -43.11 -3.83 -27.50
CA LEU A 919 -41.66 -3.75 -27.35
C LEU A 919 -40.92 -5.09 -27.61
N ASN A 920 -41.65 -6.21 -27.45
CA ASN A 920 -41.13 -7.56 -27.63
C ASN A 920 -41.33 -8.10 -29.06
N GLN A 921 -42.02 -7.37 -29.95
CA GLN A 921 -42.26 -7.78 -31.33
C GLN A 921 -41.20 -7.20 -32.28
N PRO A 922 -40.41 -8.00 -33.01
CA PRO A 922 -39.26 -7.49 -33.78
C PRO A 922 -39.58 -6.54 -34.94
#